data_AF-A0A250DP86-F1
#
_entry.id   AF-A0A250DP86-F1
#
_cell.length_a   1.000
_cell.length_b   1.000
_cell.length_c   1.000
_cell.angle_alpha   90.00
_cell.angle_beta   90.00
_cell.angle_gamma   90.00
#
_symmetry.space_group_name_H-M   'P 1'
#
loop_
_entity.id
_entity.type
_entity.pdbx_description
1 polymer ?
#
loop_
_entity_poly.entity_id
_entity_poly.type
_entity_poly.pdbx_seq_one_letter_code
_entity_poly.pdbx_strand_id
1 'polypeptide(L)'
;MMKFGVNYFRSVHDGVRDRVDDLEWDEFATFMKNEGHRVAPTKDDVSLFSATKFKTLDAVLTEDRHGYREDPDGTQIVRRQQRNALQVELLILDYDGTLTLDEARERFKDYEYLGYTSYGHMKTPGIHKFRLIFPLSQPIPAHRTFNEYEMPVEHGAYYDLSEALFEFAPGCDPVVTKTVQAYYLPSAPPTRIADAVIWRNHGVVLDWTTWRKNDVHRSSSAASPVPRKANGQPNRVLDPDQEFTHRRGTIKASDVTRRIQHVRCPFHGDATGSEFLVRYDSGVVCFHCKRCGPFKLSPAVRLPKAVIKDACPTDEVKTPGVEMEEVWLDHTDRDQIEQLLAEAKKDILSDKGVEYFGATRFKSHAIYLPEGAGKSQLALSFLSDSAAPYRHHIVFACKSWKQVIEKEASFRPKLKEMGRTSRIAWSFDGSIERRFNIKVRRGNAKPFSPGDLLEEETIAEIIQRHPDLSERFIRMTWAILGGDLLRFEAMTARDRIYAEPMSPTDDEDLIFDDLGDEPPAIIFTTFAQLRLLASKRDRIPQNWIIWFDDPDLDELIDIKPRRADAKGDDKKVKTIEGTRYDVRPAKTSLGLPFISHRCIYTTTERVTLRLLEHHLKEHGDSCTVHGERRRVTGGQITILGTDKVQKRFDAIVPLLVRRLEMEHATKVTLIADGIPAEFNHSTNKGRNDLKDRHLLVEVSLPHPAQIKVVCDALGLPFAQHRHQIGAELMLDKMHQAIGRNSGFRTSGFECAVLVDKNRHADLVKNCGYAIDGENSVIVDKTDKMSRRDSRLAESASPLVKQIGSFLNNPFDYLSDLRKVKPDITFVLDRIADDTKRFDYIARLLAALTSLTRVRFDLDSSSSSTSRLDRQVLQLGGWVLTQIPDAKRGGVLTNYREILKISEIPEVER
;
A
#
# COMPACT_ATOMS: atom_id res chain seq x y z
N MET A 1 -15.65 27.83 -15.77
CA MET A 1 -14.86 28.35 -14.62
C MET A 1 -13.58 29.03 -15.12
N MET A 2 -12.84 29.70 -14.23
CA MET A 2 -11.48 30.16 -14.51
C MET A 2 -10.53 28.96 -14.51
N LYS A 3 -9.60 28.92 -15.47
CA LYS A 3 -8.64 27.84 -15.69
C LYS A 3 -7.23 28.37 -15.50
N PHE A 4 -6.38 27.57 -14.86
CA PHE A 4 -4.98 27.87 -14.57
C PHE A 4 -4.11 26.63 -14.79
N GLY A 5 -2.79 26.78 -14.71
CA GLY A 5 -1.88 25.64 -14.70
C GLY A 5 -0.82 25.70 -13.61
N VAL A 6 -0.48 24.53 -13.08
CA VAL A 6 0.47 24.34 -11.99
C VAL A 6 1.70 23.59 -12.50
N ASN A 7 2.88 24.12 -12.18
CA ASN A 7 4.17 23.46 -12.43
C ASN A 7 4.60 22.74 -11.16
N TYR A 8 5.24 21.58 -11.30
CA TYR A 8 5.78 20.78 -10.21
C TYR A 8 7.31 20.69 -10.30
N PHE A 9 7.94 20.62 -9.13
CA PHE A 9 9.39 20.54 -8.94
C PHE A 9 9.69 19.51 -7.86
N ARG A 10 10.71 18.67 -8.07
CA ARG A 10 11.19 17.68 -7.09
C ARG A 10 12.14 18.34 -6.09
N SER A 11 12.88 19.37 -6.52
CA SER A 11 13.77 20.16 -5.66
C SER A 11 13.61 21.67 -5.87
N VAL A 12 14.10 22.47 -4.91
CA VAL A 12 14.23 23.94 -5.07
C VAL A 12 15.14 24.33 -6.25
N HIS A 13 16.03 23.44 -6.70
CA HIS A 13 16.98 23.69 -7.78
C HIS A 13 16.45 23.31 -9.17
N ASP A 14 15.25 22.75 -9.30
CA ASP A 14 14.75 22.24 -10.58
C ASP A 14 14.36 23.37 -11.56
N GLY A 15 14.54 23.07 -12.85
CA GLY A 15 13.90 23.82 -13.95
C GLY A 15 12.44 23.40 -14.14
N VAL A 16 11.76 24.06 -15.09
CA VAL A 16 10.37 23.75 -15.45
C VAL A 16 10.36 22.53 -16.37
N ARG A 17 9.94 21.38 -15.82
CA ARG A 17 9.68 20.12 -16.55
C ARG A 17 8.19 19.82 -16.57
N ASP A 18 7.63 19.56 -15.39
CA ASP A 18 6.31 18.95 -15.24
C ASP A 18 5.25 20.05 -15.00
N ARG A 19 4.36 20.30 -15.97
CA ARG A 19 3.27 21.28 -15.85
C ARG A 19 1.93 20.67 -16.26
N VAL A 20 0.89 20.95 -15.49
CA VAL A 20 -0.51 20.61 -15.79
C VAL A 20 -1.27 21.92 -16.02
N ASP A 21 -1.70 22.17 -17.26
CA ASP A 21 -2.55 23.31 -17.65
C ASP A 21 -4.05 22.95 -17.57
N ASP A 22 -4.90 23.97 -17.64
CA ASP A 22 -6.37 23.84 -17.70
C ASP A 22 -7.00 23.12 -16.47
N LEU A 23 -6.40 23.25 -15.29
CA LEU A 23 -6.99 22.83 -14.01
C LEU A 23 -8.15 23.74 -13.64
N GLU A 24 -9.20 23.16 -13.03
CA GLU A 24 -10.31 23.91 -12.43
C GLU A 24 -10.15 24.03 -10.91
N TRP A 25 -10.63 25.14 -10.34
CA TRP A 25 -10.37 25.48 -8.94
C TRP A 25 -10.95 24.46 -7.95
N ASP A 26 -12.17 23.98 -8.18
CA ASP A 26 -12.82 23.01 -7.31
C ASP A 26 -12.07 21.67 -7.26
N GLU A 27 -11.53 21.21 -8.40
CA GLU A 27 -10.72 19.99 -8.47
C GLU A 27 -9.42 20.13 -7.67
N PHE A 28 -8.68 21.23 -7.88
CA PHE A 28 -7.41 21.48 -7.20
C PHE A 28 -7.57 21.70 -5.69
N ALA A 29 -8.58 22.45 -5.27
CA ALA A 29 -8.88 22.67 -3.86
C ALA A 29 -9.32 21.37 -3.16
N THR A 30 -10.09 20.52 -3.86
CA THR A 30 -10.53 19.21 -3.36
C THR A 30 -9.36 18.22 -3.30
N PHE A 31 -8.48 18.20 -4.31
CA PHE A 31 -7.26 17.39 -4.31
C PHE A 31 -6.40 17.65 -3.08
N MET A 32 -6.00 18.91 -2.89
CA MET A 32 -5.07 19.31 -1.83
C MET A 32 -5.66 18.95 -0.46
N LYS A 33 -6.96 19.16 -0.26
CA LYS A 33 -7.69 18.78 0.97
C LYS A 33 -7.77 17.26 1.18
N ASN A 34 -7.92 16.47 0.12
CA ASN A 34 -8.09 15.01 0.19
C ASN A 34 -6.78 14.22 0.29
N GLU A 35 -5.66 14.75 -0.22
CA GLU A 35 -4.33 14.22 0.11
C GLU A 35 -3.95 14.52 1.56
N GLY A 36 -4.36 15.68 2.07
CA GLY A 36 -3.98 16.14 3.40
C GLY A 36 -2.50 16.53 3.48
N HIS A 37 -1.98 16.62 4.70
CA HIS A 37 -0.57 16.85 4.93
C HIS A 37 0.24 15.56 4.77
N ARG A 38 1.19 15.56 3.81
CA ARG A 38 2.22 14.52 3.73
C ARG A 38 3.09 14.57 4.98
N VAL A 39 3.07 13.50 5.76
CA VAL A 39 4.04 13.29 6.85
C VAL A 39 5.43 13.13 6.23
N ALA A 40 6.34 14.02 6.57
CA ALA A 40 7.69 14.09 5.99
C ALA A 40 8.72 14.42 7.08
N PRO A 41 9.86 13.72 7.16
CA PRO A 41 10.98 14.07 8.04
C PRO A 41 11.44 15.52 7.86
N THR A 42 11.83 15.92 6.64
CA THR A 42 12.11 17.32 6.27
C THR A 42 11.00 17.95 5.42
N LYS A 43 11.14 19.25 5.13
CA LYS A 43 10.38 19.92 4.07
C LYS A 43 10.81 19.45 2.67
N ASP A 44 12.07 19.02 2.51
CA ASP A 44 12.71 18.82 1.20
C ASP A 44 12.39 17.43 0.61
N ASP A 45 11.90 16.50 1.44
CA ASP A 45 11.19 15.26 1.06
C ASP A 45 9.91 15.47 0.21
N VAL A 46 9.50 16.71 -0.04
CA VAL A 46 8.17 17.09 -0.51
C VAL A 46 8.27 17.98 -1.74
N SER A 47 7.67 17.52 -2.84
CA SER A 47 7.63 18.27 -4.10
C SER A 47 7.06 19.68 -3.90
N LEU A 48 7.66 20.63 -4.63
CA LEU A 48 7.19 22.01 -4.69
C LEU A 48 6.29 22.21 -5.90
N PHE A 49 5.46 23.25 -5.85
CA PHE A 49 4.65 23.69 -6.97
C PHE A 49 4.73 25.22 -7.16
N SER A 50 4.36 25.69 -8.35
CA SER A 50 4.19 27.12 -8.64
C SER A 50 3.08 27.33 -9.67
N ALA A 51 2.21 28.31 -9.44
CA ALA A 51 1.10 28.69 -10.32
C ALA A 51 1.50 29.75 -11.38
N THR A 52 2.79 29.88 -11.65
CA THR A 52 3.32 30.83 -12.65
C THR A 52 3.52 30.13 -13.98
N LYS A 53 2.89 30.63 -15.05
CA LYS A 53 3.11 30.12 -16.40
C LYS A 53 4.48 30.59 -16.90
N PHE A 54 5.29 29.66 -17.39
CA PHE A 54 6.61 29.95 -17.97
C PHE A 54 6.58 29.85 -19.50
N LYS A 55 7.59 30.43 -20.16
CA LYS A 55 7.88 30.20 -21.59
C LYS A 55 8.11 28.71 -21.86
N THR A 56 7.74 28.26 -23.06
CA THR A 56 8.08 26.91 -23.56
C THR A 56 9.57 26.80 -23.84
N LEU A 57 10.09 25.57 -23.96
CA LEU A 57 11.50 25.35 -24.28
C LEU A 57 11.88 26.00 -25.62
N ASP A 58 11.06 25.83 -26.66
CA ASP A 58 11.32 26.41 -27.99
C ASP A 58 11.43 27.93 -27.95
N ALA A 59 10.53 28.61 -27.22
CA ALA A 59 10.53 30.06 -27.06
C ALA A 59 11.75 30.58 -26.28
N VAL A 60 12.36 29.73 -25.43
CA VAL A 60 13.58 30.06 -24.70
C VAL A 60 14.83 29.79 -25.55
N LEU A 61 14.85 28.67 -26.29
CA LEU A 61 15.92 28.31 -27.23
C LEU A 61 16.11 29.35 -28.33
N THR A 62 15.04 30.04 -28.76
CA THR A 62 15.10 31.10 -29.78
C THR A 62 15.44 32.49 -29.23
N GLU A 63 15.35 32.72 -27.92
CA GLU A 63 15.65 34.03 -27.31
C GLU A 63 17.05 34.11 -26.70
N ASP A 64 17.43 33.18 -25.81
CA ASP A 64 18.61 33.34 -24.95
C ASP A 64 19.12 32.02 -24.34
N ARG A 65 20.43 31.73 -24.51
CA ARG A 65 21.10 30.57 -23.92
C ARG A 65 21.09 30.56 -22.38
N HIS A 66 20.94 31.70 -21.72
CA HIS A 66 20.82 31.75 -20.25
C HIS A 66 19.43 31.40 -19.74
N GLY A 67 18.40 31.39 -20.59
CA GLY A 67 17.04 31.04 -20.21
C GLY A 67 16.80 29.54 -19.96
N TYR A 68 17.62 28.66 -20.54
CA TYR A 68 17.55 27.20 -20.35
C TYR A 68 18.83 26.62 -19.72
N ARG A 69 18.78 25.37 -19.25
CA ARG A 69 19.96 24.58 -18.89
C ARG A 69 19.89 23.20 -19.51
N GLU A 70 21.00 22.50 -19.51
CA GLU A 70 21.09 21.08 -19.83
C GLU A 70 21.40 20.32 -18.52
N ASP A 71 20.62 19.28 -18.21
CA ASP A 71 20.90 18.35 -17.10
C ASP A 71 21.96 17.31 -17.53
N PRO A 72 22.61 16.58 -16.60
CA PRO A 72 23.70 15.63 -16.92
C PRO A 72 23.33 14.46 -17.84
N ASP A 73 22.05 14.26 -18.14
CA ASP A 73 21.52 13.27 -19.09
C ASP A 73 21.32 13.84 -20.51
N GLY A 74 21.64 15.12 -20.74
CA GLY A 74 21.42 15.83 -22.01
C GLY A 74 20.03 16.49 -22.12
N THR A 75 19.16 16.38 -21.12
CA THR A 75 17.83 16.99 -21.16
C THR A 75 17.92 18.51 -21.06
N GLN A 76 17.39 19.22 -22.06
CA GLN A 76 17.28 20.68 -22.03
C GLN A 76 15.97 21.13 -21.33
N ILE A 77 16.08 22.11 -20.43
CA ILE A 77 15.02 22.49 -19.48
C ILE A 77 15.00 24.01 -19.29
N VAL A 78 13.81 24.61 -19.29
CA VAL A 78 13.61 26.04 -19.00
C VAL A 78 13.98 26.34 -17.53
N ARG A 79 14.81 27.37 -17.29
CA ARG A 79 15.16 27.77 -15.92
C ARG A 79 14.00 28.52 -15.25
N ARG A 80 13.81 28.31 -13.95
CA ARG A 80 12.85 29.07 -13.13
C ARG A 80 13.39 30.48 -12.82
N GLN A 81 13.37 31.37 -13.81
CA GLN A 81 13.90 32.75 -13.77
C GLN A 81 12.86 33.79 -14.18
N GLN A 82 12.96 35.02 -13.65
CA GLN A 82 11.97 36.09 -13.88
C GLN A 82 11.72 36.38 -15.37
N ARG A 83 12.78 36.38 -16.19
CA ARG A 83 12.72 36.54 -17.66
C ARG A 83 11.90 35.48 -18.41
N ASN A 84 11.64 34.34 -17.76
CA ASN A 84 10.88 33.22 -18.31
C ASN A 84 9.44 33.17 -17.81
N ALA A 85 9.07 33.94 -16.78
CA ALA A 85 7.70 33.99 -16.25
C ALA A 85 6.82 34.85 -17.17
N LEU A 86 5.68 34.31 -17.60
CA LEU A 86 4.71 35.00 -18.45
C LEU A 86 3.58 35.62 -17.62
N GLN A 87 2.96 34.84 -16.74
CA GLN A 87 1.86 35.28 -15.88
C GLN A 87 1.75 34.44 -14.60
N VAL A 88 1.22 35.02 -13.53
CA VAL A 88 0.84 34.33 -12.29
C VAL A 88 -0.65 34.03 -12.33
N GLU A 89 -1.02 32.75 -12.20
CA GLU A 89 -2.39 32.27 -12.45
C GLU A 89 -3.18 31.97 -11.16
N LEU A 90 -2.49 31.79 -10.04
CA LEU A 90 -3.05 31.81 -8.68
C LEU A 90 -2.14 32.67 -7.79
N LEU A 91 -2.70 33.50 -6.91
CA LEU A 91 -1.92 34.21 -5.90
C LEU A 91 -1.69 33.28 -4.70
N ILE A 92 -0.43 33.09 -4.30
CA ILE A 92 -0.06 32.27 -3.15
C ILE A 92 0.63 33.18 -2.13
N LEU A 93 0.01 33.35 -0.96
CA LEU A 93 0.58 34.07 0.18
C LEU A 93 1.26 33.06 1.12
N ASP A 94 2.40 33.41 1.70
CA ASP A 94 3.10 32.62 2.73
C ASP A 94 3.20 33.44 4.02
N TYR A 95 2.63 32.93 5.10
CA TYR A 95 2.59 33.59 6.41
C TYR A 95 3.47 32.81 7.38
N ASP A 96 4.56 33.45 7.82
CA ASP A 96 5.66 32.77 8.49
C ASP A 96 5.75 33.07 10.00
N GLY A 97 4.60 33.35 10.62
CA GLY A 97 4.46 33.65 12.06
C GLY A 97 3.85 35.02 12.41
N THR A 98 3.27 35.71 11.42
CA THR A 98 2.77 37.10 11.50
C THR A 98 1.27 37.23 11.74
N LEU A 99 0.50 36.16 11.50
CA LEU A 99 -0.92 36.02 11.81
C LEU A 99 -1.17 34.64 12.44
N THR A 100 -2.24 34.51 13.23
CA THR A 100 -2.84 33.20 13.56
C THR A 100 -3.75 32.70 12.44
N LEU A 101 -4.12 31.41 12.50
CA LEU A 101 -5.07 30.83 11.54
C LEU A 101 -6.45 31.51 11.58
N ASP A 102 -6.92 31.94 12.76
CA ASP A 102 -8.25 32.52 12.92
C ASP A 102 -8.29 34.01 12.54
N GLU A 103 -7.20 34.77 12.79
CA GLU A 103 -7.04 36.12 12.22
C GLU A 103 -7.00 36.09 10.68
N ALA A 104 -6.34 35.09 10.09
CA ALA A 104 -6.33 34.91 8.64
C ALA A 104 -7.71 34.51 8.09
N ARG A 105 -8.43 33.63 8.79
CA ARG A 105 -9.81 33.27 8.44
C ARG A 105 -10.73 34.49 8.45
N GLU A 106 -10.74 35.26 9.53
CA GLU A 106 -11.57 36.46 9.65
C GLU A 106 -11.17 37.56 8.65
N ARG A 107 -9.86 37.77 8.40
CA ARG A 107 -9.38 38.77 7.43
C ARG A 107 -9.80 38.45 5.99
N PHE A 108 -9.77 37.18 5.59
CA PHE A 108 -9.98 36.77 4.19
C PHE A 108 -11.33 36.08 3.96
N LYS A 109 -12.25 36.10 4.93
CA LYS A 109 -13.54 35.39 4.91
C LYS A 109 -14.42 35.67 3.69
N ASP A 110 -14.32 36.87 3.11
CA ASP A 110 -15.13 37.29 1.96
C ASP A 110 -14.58 36.76 0.63
N TYR A 111 -13.39 36.16 0.62
CA TYR A 111 -12.71 35.63 -0.56
C TYR A 111 -12.72 34.10 -0.63
N GLU A 112 -12.83 33.57 -1.85
CA GLU A 112 -12.57 32.16 -2.12
C GLU A 112 -11.06 31.88 -1.96
N TYR A 113 -10.67 30.92 -1.13
CA TYR A 113 -9.26 30.50 -1.02
C TYR A 113 -9.10 29.10 -0.42
N LEU A 114 -7.94 28.48 -0.68
CA LEU A 114 -7.48 27.27 0.00
C LEU A 114 -6.32 27.62 0.95
N GLY A 115 -6.49 27.35 2.24
CA GLY A 115 -5.45 27.50 3.26
C GLY A 115 -4.83 26.16 3.65
N TYR A 116 -3.51 26.12 3.86
CA TYR A 116 -2.84 24.98 4.48
C TYR A 116 -1.67 25.38 5.37
N THR A 117 -1.50 24.72 6.50
CA THR A 117 -0.33 24.90 7.38
C THR A 117 0.96 24.43 6.67
N SER A 118 2.08 25.14 6.84
CA SER A 118 3.36 24.72 6.25
C SER A 118 4.13 23.79 7.19
N TYR A 119 5.17 23.11 6.71
CA TYR A 119 6.01 22.21 7.52
C TYR A 119 6.54 22.86 8.83
N GLY A 120 6.76 24.17 8.81
CA GLY A 120 7.21 24.95 9.97
C GLY A 120 6.14 25.23 11.03
N HIS A 121 4.86 24.91 10.78
CA HIS A 121 3.73 25.23 11.66
C HIS A 121 3.96 24.73 13.08
N MET A 122 3.73 25.58 14.08
CA MET A 122 3.88 25.27 15.51
C MET A 122 5.27 24.72 15.92
N LYS A 123 6.33 24.89 15.09
CA LYS A 123 7.73 24.62 15.50
C LYS A 123 8.11 25.44 16.74
N THR A 124 7.51 26.61 16.89
CA THR A 124 7.42 27.34 18.16
C THR A 124 5.94 27.42 18.55
N PRO A 125 5.54 27.06 19.78
CA PRO A 125 4.14 27.11 20.20
C PRO A 125 3.53 28.50 20.03
N GLY A 126 2.32 28.57 19.44
CA GLY A 126 1.63 29.81 19.12
C GLY A 126 2.12 30.52 17.85
N ILE A 127 3.17 30.03 17.18
CA ILE A 127 3.61 30.56 15.89
C ILE A 127 3.01 29.72 14.76
N HIS A 128 1.91 30.21 14.21
CA HIS A 128 1.25 29.61 13.06
C HIS A 128 2.03 29.96 11.79
N LYS A 129 2.41 28.93 11.02
CA LYS A 129 3.00 29.08 9.68
C LYS A 129 2.10 28.41 8.64
N PHE A 130 1.67 29.11 7.61
CA PHE A 130 0.66 28.62 6.66
C PHE A 130 0.69 29.39 5.34
N ARG A 131 0.10 28.80 4.31
CA ARG A 131 -0.08 29.41 2.99
C ARG A 131 -1.55 29.54 2.66
N LEU A 132 -1.90 30.59 1.94
CA LEU A 132 -3.23 30.82 1.37
C LEU A 132 -3.10 30.91 -0.15
N ILE A 133 -3.88 30.11 -0.87
CA ILE A 133 -3.95 30.09 -2.34
C ILE A 133 -5.29 30.72 -2.76
N PHE A 134 -5.25 31.80 -3.54
CA PHE A 134 -6.43 32.46 -4.09
C PHE A 134 -6.55 32.20 -5.60
N PRO A 135 -7.72 31.77 -6.10
CA PRO A 135 -8.05 31.87 -7.51
C PRO A 135 -8.22 33.35 -7.88
N LEU A 136 -7.78 33.71 -9.08
CA LEU A 136 -7.81 35.09 -9.59
C LEU A 136 -8.96 35.28 -10.58
N SER A 137 -9.47 36.51 -10.70
CA SER A 137 -10.45 36.88 -11.76
C SER A 137 -9.88 36.61 -13.15
N GLN A 138 -8.60 36.93 -13.34
CA GLN A 138 -7.76 36.66 -14.50
C GLN A 138 -6.28 36.57 -14.06
N PRO A 139 -5.39 35.92 -14.82
CA PRO A 139 -3.95 35.89 -14.50
C PRO A 139 -3.31 37.29 -14.43
N ILE A 140 -2.29 37.45 -13.59
CA ILE A 140 -1.50 38.69 -13.48
C ILE A 140 -0.26 38.58 -14.39
N PRO A 141 -0.05 39.49 -15.37
CA PRO A 141 1.16 39.47 -16.21
C PRO A 141 2.46 39.64 -15.41
N ALA A 142 3.41 38.74 -15.64
CA ALA A 142 4.67 38.64 -14.89
C ALA A 142 5.87 39.32 -15.56
N HIS A 143 5.83 39.51 -16.89
CA HIS A 143 6.92 40.08 -17.69
C HIS A 143 6.39 40.76 -18.97
N ARG A 144 7.17 41.68 -19.54
CA ARG A 144 6.84 42.60 -20.65
C ARG A 144 5.62 43.50 -20.34
N THR A 145 5.91 44.68 -19.82
CA THR A 145 5.23 45.89 -20.30
C THR A 145 6.07 46.53 -21.41
N PHE A 146 5.41 47.28 -22.29
CA PHE A 146 6.06 48.31 -23.08
C PHE A 146 5.80 49.65 -22.39
N ASN A 147 6.77 50.57 -22.40
CA ASN A 147 6.54 51.92 -21.93
C ASN A 147 5.83 52.77 -23.00
N GLU A 148 5.58 54.04 -22.67
CA GLU A 148 4.95 55.04 -23.57
C GLU A 148 5.73 55.32 -24.89
N TYR A 149 6.92 54.74 -25.07
CA TYR A 149 7.76 54.82 -26.27
C TYR A 149 7.90 53.46 -26.98
N GLU A 150 7.00 52.50 -26.72
CA GLU A 150 7.03 51.11 -27.21
C GLU A 150 8.33 50.33 -26.90
N MET A 151 9.15 50.81 -25.95
CA MET A 151 10.35 50.11 -25.50
C MET A 151 9.98 49.02 -24.48
N PRO A 152 10.50 47.78 -24.61
CA PRO A 152 10.24 46.72 -23.65
C PRO A 152 10.92 47.02 -22.31
N VAL A 153 10.17 46.92 -21.22
CA VAL A 153 10.66 47.14 -19.85
C VAL A 153 10.76 45.78 -19.14
N GLU A 154 11.83 45.56 -18.35
CA GLU A 154 12.01 44.37 -17.50
C GLU A 154 11.09 44.37 -16.25
N HIS A 155 9.99 45.11 -16.29
CA HIS A 155 8.96 45.19 -15.25
C HIS A 155 7.59 44.83 -15.84
N GLY A 156 6.82 44.04 -15.09
CA GLY A 156 5.50 43.54 -15.47
C GLY A 156 4.48 43.84 -14.37
N ALA A 157 3.18 43.75 -14.69
CA ALA A 157 2.10 44.18 -13.80
C ALA A 157 2.17 43.61 -12.37
N TYR A 158 2.64 42.37 -12.19
CA TYR A 158 2.83 41.80 -10.85
C TYR A 158 3.83 42.58 -9.97
N TYR A 159 4.85 43.19 -10.56
CA TYR A 159 5.83 44.03 -9.85
C TYR A 159 5.20 45.37 -9.45
N ASP A 160 4.46 46.01 -10.37
CA ASP A 160 3.73 47.26 -10.17
C ASP A 160 2.70 47.18 -9.03
N LEU A 161 2.26 45.97 -8.66
CA LEU A 161 1.26 45.70 -7.62
C LEU A 161 1.86 45.45 -6.23
N SER A 162 3.18 45.53 -6.07
CA SER A 162 3.86 45.12 -4.82
C SER A 162 3.33 45.82 -3.56
N GLU A 163 3.01 47.12 -3.60
CA GLU A 163 2.47 47.83 -2.44
C GLU A 163 1.03 47.42 -2.13
N ALA A 164 0.17 47.33 -3.15
CA ALA A 164 -1.21 46.87 -3.00
C ALA A 164 -1.29 45.40 -2.53
N LEU A 165 -0.33 44.56 -2.93
CA LEU A 165 -0.20 43.19 -2.43
C LEU A 165 0.10 43.20 -0.92
N PHE A 166 0.98 44.06 -0.42
CA PHE A 166 1.22 44.19 1.03
C PHE A 166 0.07 44.90 1.79
N GLU A 167 -0.73 45.74 1.14
CA GLU A 167 -1.96 46.31 1.71
C GLU A 167 -3.05 45.23 1.86
N PHE A 168 -3.21 44.37 0.86
CA PHE A 168 -4.09 43.20 0.88
C PHE A 168 -3.61 42.14 1.88
N ALA A 169 -2.31 41.83 1.88
CA ALA A 169 -1.65 40.76 2.63
C ALA A 169 -0.57 41.28 3.61
N PRO A 170 -0.92 42.12 4.60
CA PRO A 170 0.04 42.68 5.54
C PRO A 170 0.65 41.58 6.40
N GLY A 171 1.98 41.56 6.47
CA GLY A 171 2.73 40.53 7.19
C GLY A 171 2.95 39.22 6.41
N CYS A 172 2.52 39.10 5.16
CA CYS A 172 2.99 38.04 4.25
C CYS A 172 4.52 38.13 4.06
N ASP A 173 5.19 37.00 3.82
CA ASP A 173 6.61 36.96 3.51
C ASP A 173 6.91 37.83 2.25
N PRO A 174 7.86 38.78 2.30
CA PRO A 174 8.20 39.64 1.16
C PRO A 174 8.59 38.92 -0.13
N VAL A 175 8.99 37.66 -0.05
CA VAL A 175 9.30 36.79 -1.21
C VAL A 175 8.09 36.59 -2.13
N VAL A 176 6.86 36.82 -1.64
CA VAL A 176 5.61 36.81 -2.44
C VAL A 176 5.66 37.71 -3.69
N THR A 177 6.49 38.77 -3.67
CA THR A 177 6.71 39.69 -4.80
C THR A 177 7.47 39.04 -5.98
N LYS A 178 8.05 37.85 -5.81
CA LYS A 178 8.79 37.13 -6.84
C LYS A 178 7.87 36.13 -7.55
N THR A 179 7.52 36.39 -8.80
CA THR A 179 6.64 35.50 -9.59
C THR A 179 7.21 34.09 -9.77
N VAL A 180 8.54 33.92 -9.66
CA VAL A 180 9.22 32.63 -9.80
C VAL A 180 9.33 31.80 -8.52
N GLN A 181 8.65 32.22 -7.45
CA GLN A 181 8.61 31.48 -6.21
C GLN A 181 7.91 30.12 -6.39
N ALA A 182 8.49 29.09 -5.75
CA ALA A 182 7.90 27.76 -5.64
C ALA A 182 7.61 27.47 -4.16
N TYR A 183 6.53 26.75 -3.90
CA TYR A 183 6.01 26.48 -2.55
C TYR A 183 5.90 24.97 -2.35
N TYR A 184 6.38 24.46 -1.22
CA TYR A 184 6.24 23.04 -0.86
C TYR A 184 4.76 22.68 -0.72
N LEU A 185 4.36 21.52 -1.25
CA LEU A 185 3.02 20.94 -1.03
C LEU A 185 2.72 20.72 0.47
N PRO A 186 1.44 20.56 0.86
CA PRO A 186 1.05 20.42 2.26
C PRO A 186 1.80 19.27 2.95
N SER A 187 2.57 19.62 3.98
CA SER A 187 3.45 18.69 4.69
C SER A 187 3.73 19.13 6.13
N ALA A 188 3.99 18.16 6.99
CA ALA A 188 4.30 18.37 8.40
C ALA A 188 5.19 17.24 8.95
N PRO A 189 6.06 17.50 9.93
CA PRO A 189 6.83 16.44 10.58
C PRO A 189 5.93 15.54 11.44
N PRO A 190 6.34 14.28 11.69
CA PRO A 190 5.55 13.30 12.46
C PRO A 190 5.07 13.82 13.82
N THR A 191 5.85 14.70 14.47
CA THR A 191 5.56 15.27 15.79
C THR A 191 4.52 16.40 15.80
N ARG A 192 4.18 16.97 14.64
CA ARG A 192 3.22 18.10 14.52
C ARG A 192 2.13 17.89 13.46
N ILE A 193 1.96 16.66 12.97
CA ILE A 193 0.88 16.32 12.03
C ILE A 193 -0.52 16.52 12.63
N ALA A 194 -0.67 16.42 13.96
CA ALA A 194 -1.92 16.70 14.67
C ALA A 194 -2.30 18.19 14.69
N ASP A 195 -1.32 19.09 14.58
CA ASP A 195 -1.53 20.55 14.48
C ASP A 195 -1.72 21.01 13.02
N ALA A 196 -1.59 20.10 12.05
CA ALA A 196 -1.59 20.43 10.63
C ALA A 196 -3.02 20.46 10.07
N VAL A 197 -3.37 21.53 9.37
CA VAL A 197 -4.74 21.80 8.91
C VAL A 197 -4.75 22.29 7.47
N ILE A 198 -5.57 21.66 6.63
CA ILE A 198 -6.01 22.19 5.32
C ILE A 198 -7.47 22.61 5.45
N TRP A 199 -7.79 23.82 5.01
CA TRP A 199 -9.16 24.33 4.97
C TRP A 199 -9.43 25.07 3.67
N ARG A 200 -10.70 25.12 3.27
CA ARG A 200 -11.18 25.93 2.15
C ARG A 200 -12.16 26.94 2.69
N ASN A 201 -12.04 28.19 2.25
CA ASN A 201 -13.04 29.22 2.49
C ASN A 201 -13.81 29.48 1.20
N HIS A 202 -15.13 29.60 1.31
CA HIS A 202 -16.00 29.89 0.18
C HIS A 202 -16.35 31.37 0.14
N GLY A 203 -16.14 32.02 -1.00
CA GLY A 203 -16.31 33.47 -1.13
C GLY A 203 -16.15 33.97 -2.56
N VAL A 204 -15.72 35.21 -2.73
CA VAL A 204 -15.52 35.85 -4.04
C VAL A 204 -14.12 35.54 -4.57
N VAL A 205 -14.01 35.20 -5.86
CA VAL A 205 -12.73 35.04 -6.56
C VAL A 205 -11.95 36.35 -6.56
N LEU A 206 -10.63 36.32 -6.35
CA LEU A 206 -9.86 37.52 -6.09
C LEU A 206 -9.63 38.37 -7.36
N ASP A 207 -10.26 39.53 -7.42
CA ASP A 207 -10.07 40.49 -8.52
C ASP A 207 -9.00 41.54 -8.21
N TRP A 208 -7.80 41.31 -8.74
CA TRP A 208 -6.66 42.23 -8.62
C TRP A 208 -6.76 43.45 -9.52
N THR A 209 -7.67 43.49 -10.51
CA THR A 209 -7.71 44.57 -11.51
C THR A 209 -8.08 45.93 -10.93
N THR A 210 -8.70 45.92 -9.75
CA THR A 210 -9.09 47.09 -8.96
C THR A 210 -7.96 47.66 -8.08
N TRP A 211 -6.82 46.96 -7.99
CA TRP A 211 -5.72 47.32 -7.10
C TRP A 211 -4.91 48.52 -7.64
N ARG A 212 -4.37 49.31 -6.72
CA ARG A 212 -3.49 50.43 -7.05
C ARG A 212 -2.13 49.92 -7.51
N LYS A 213 -1.49 50.64 -8.43
CA LYS A 213 -0.09 50.44 -8.81
C LYS A 213 0.81 51.39 -8.03
N ASN A 214 2.04 50.96 -7.74
CA ASN A 214 3.05 51.75 -7.03
C ASN A 214 3.45 53.01 -7.84
N ASP A 215 3.70 54.13 -7.16
CA ASP A 215 4.28 55.33 -7.79
C ASP A 215 5.80 55.19 -8.00
N VAL A 216 6.33 55.75 -9.09
CA VAL A 216 7.75 55.64 -9.47
C VAL A 216 8.63 56.54 -8.59
N HIS A 217 9.12 56.00 -7.47
CA HIS A 217 9.74 56.81 -6.41
C HIS A 217 11.28 56.95 -6.51
N ARG A 218 11.79 58.16 -6.26
CA ARG A 218 13.23 58.51 -6.16
C ARG A 218 13.68 58.55 -4.70
N SER A 219 14.92 58.16 -4.42
CA SER A 219 15.45 58.00 -3.06
C SER A 219 16.24 59.21 -2.51
N SER A 220 16.26 59.36 -1.19
CA SER A 220 17.22 60.17 -0.42
C SER A 220 17.31 59.67 1.03
N SER A 221 18.33 60.09 1.82
CA SER A 221 18.65 59.47 3.11
C SER A 221 19.35 60.40 4.12
N ALA A 222 19.11 60.21 5.42
CA ALA A 222 19.88 60.80 6.54
C ALA A 222 19.56 60.10 7.89
N ALA A 223 20.49 60.10 8.86
CA ALA A 223 20.27 59.61 10.23
C ALA A 223 21.25 60.23 11.26
N SER A 224 20.89 60.22 12.56
CA SER A 224 21.66 60.81 13.67
C SER A 224 21.82 59.87 14.90
N PRO A 225 22.80 60.11 15.82
CA PRO A 225 23.37 59.08 16.72
C PRO A 225 22.96 59.16 18.22
N VAL A 226 23.63 58.36 19.07
CA VAL A 226 23.29 58.07 20.49
C VAL A 226 24.53 58.24 21.43
N PRO A 227 24.40 58.62 22.72
CA PRO A 227 25.53 58.94 23.62
C PRO A 227 26.47 57.79 24.05
N ARG A 228 27.64 58.15 24.62
CA ARG A 228 28.75 57.26 25.01
C ARG A 228 29.38 57.64 26.36
N LYS A 229 30.04 56.68 27.02
CA LYS A 229 30.91 56.85 28.21
C LYS A 229 32.23 57.53 27.87
N ALA A 230 32.96 57.98 28.89
CA ALA A 230 34.30 58.58 28.77
C ALA A 230 35.36 57.70 28.08
N ASN A 231 35.18 56.37 28.03
CA ASN A 231 36.02 55.44 27.28
C ASN A 231 35.49 55.12 25.86
N GLY A 232 34.57 55.93 25.33
CA GLY A 232 34.05 55.81 23.96
C GLY A 232 32.99 54.73 23.72
N GLN A 233 32.67 53.88 24.70
CA GLN A 233 31.63 52.84 24.58
C GLN A 233 30.24 53.33 25.01
N PRO A 234 29.13 52.86 24.41
CA PRO A 234 27.77 53.21 24.84
C PRO A 234 27.49 52.81 26.30
N ASN A 235 26.78 53.66 27.07
CA ASN A 235 26.29 53.27 28.38
C ASN A 235 24.97 52.48 28.25
N ARG A 236 24.83 51.34 28.95
CA ARG A 236 23.75 50.36 28.75
C ARG A 236 23.14 49.80 30.05
N VAL A 237 23.27 50.54 31.15
CA VAL A 237 22.59 50.26 32.42
C VAL A 237 21.34 51.15 32.50
N LEU A 238 20.23 50.61 33.00
CA LEU A 238 19.05 51.41 33.34
C LEU A 238 19.20 51.94 34.77
N ASP A 239 18.89 53.21 34.96
CA ASP A 239 18.59 53.77 36.27
C ASP A 239 17.21 53.22 36.74
N PRO A 240 17.04 52.77 38.00
CA PRO A 240 15.75 52.32 38.52
C PRO A 240 14.63 53.36 38.38
N ASP A 241 14.96 54.63 38.58
CA ASP A 241 14.04 55.76 38.52
C ASP A 241 13.90 56.35 37.09
N GLN A 242 14.56 55.77 36.07
CA GLN A 242 14.40 56.20 34.69
C GLN A 242 12.95 56.08 34.25
N GLU A 243 12.33 57.24 34.01
CA GLU A 243 10.97 57.34 33.52
C GLU A 243 10.89 57.10 32.01
N PHE A 244 9.82 56.42 31.59
CA PHE A 244 9.53 56.02 30.22
C PHE A 244 8.07 56.33 29.88
N THR A 245 7.84 57.17 28.88
CA THR A 245 6.50 57.52 28.39
C THR A 245 5.97 56.46 27.43
N HIS A 246 4.73 56.03 27.64
CA HIS A 246 4.01 55.11 26.76
C HIS A 246 2.53 55.50 26.64
N ARG A 247 1.74 54.77 25.83
CA ARG A 247 0.34 55.10 25.49
C ARG A 247 -0.66 55.20 26.67
N ARG A 248 -0.26 54.92 27.92
CA ARG A 248 -1.12 55.02 29.12
C ARG A 248 -0.54 55.91 30.23
N GLY A 249 0.52 56.66 29.95
CA GLY A 249 1.20 57.53 30.92
C GLY A 249 2.71 57.32 30.94
N THR A 250 3.34 57.67 32.06
CA THR A 250 4.77 57.47 32.30
C THR A 250 4.96 56.39 33.37
N ILE A 251 5.98 55.55 33.24
CA ILE A 251 6.35 54.54 34.24
C ILE A 251 7.87 54.52 34.46
N LYS A 252 8.32 54.24 35.69
CA LYS A 252 9.73 54.04 36.03
C LYS A 252 10.20 52.63 35.69
N ALA A 253 11.51 52.46 35.47
CA ALA A 253 12.10 51.15 35.17
C ALA A 253 11.90 50.12 36.31
N SER A 254 11.92 50.55 37.57
CA SER A 254 11.65 49.71 38.76
C SER A 254 10.25 49.09 38.76
N ASP A 255 9.25 49.86 38.35
CA ASP A 255 7.82 49.53 38.50
C ASP A 255 7.27 48.65 37.38
N VAL A 256 8.13 48.28 36.41
CA VAL A 256 7.79 47.40 35.30
C VAL A 256 7.55 45.98 35.83
N THR A 257 6.27 45.66 36.08
CA THR A 257 5.82 44.33 36.53
C THR A 257 5.56 43.34 35.40
N ARG A 258 5.42 43.83 34.16
CA ARG A 258 5.11 43.04 32.95
C ARG A 258 5.61 43.74 31.69
N ARG A 259 5.52 43.11 30.52
CA ARG A 259 5.89 43.75 29.23
C ARG A 259 5.00 44.96 28.94
N ILE A 260 5.61 46.11 28.67
CA ILE A 260 4.95 47.35 28.27
C ILE A 260 5.44 47.71 26.87
N GLN A 261 4.50 47.77 25.92
CA GLN A 261 4.75 48.09 24.52
C GLN A 261 4.38 49.56 24.22
N HIS A 262 4.85 50.05 23.07
CA HIS A 262 4.74 51.45 22.66
C HIS A 262 5.36 52.43 23.66
N VAL A 263 6.52 52.02 24.20
CA VAL A 263 7.41 52.89 24.97
C VAL A 263 8.17 53.77 23.99
N ARG A 264 8.23 55.08 24.25
CA ARG A 264 9.13 55.99 23.53
C ARG A 264 10.55 55.84 24.08
N CYS A 265 11.53 55.72 23.19
CA CYS A 265 12.94 55.78 23.61
C CYS A 265 13.32 57.20 24.07
N PRO A 266 13.83 57.40 25.30
CA PRO A 266 14.33 58.70 25.75
C PRO A 266 15.73 59.03 25.21
N PHE A 267 16.40 58.06 24.56
CA PHE A 267 17.80 58.18 24.11
C PHE A 267 17.96 58.49 22.61
N HIS A 268 16.86 58.62 21.87
CA HIS A 268 16.80 59.23 20.54
C HIS A 268 15.41 59.86 20.33
N GLY A 269 15.20 60.65 19.27
CA GLY A 269 13.92 61.33 19.00
C GLY A 269 12.78 60.40 18.54
N ASP A 270 12.35 59.48 19.39
CA ASP A 270 11.26 58.53 19.13
C ASP A 270 9.88 59.18 19.38
N ALA A 271 9.32 59.79 18.34
CA ALA A 271 8.00 60.40 18.40
C ALA A 271 6.85 59.36 18.40
N THR A 272 7.05 58.15 17.89
CA THR A 272 5.96 57.19 17.64
C THR A 272 5.77 56.16 18.75
N GLY A 273 6.82 55.84 19.51
CA GLY A 273 6.78 54.81 20.55
C GLY A 273 6.64 53.43 19.91
N SER A 274 7.75 52.91 19.38
CA SER A 274 7.81 51.59 18.74
C SER A 274 8.53 50.52 19.58
N GLU A 275 9.06 50.92 20.72
CA GLU A 275 9.96 50.13 21.56
C GLU A 275 9.23 49.53 22.78
N PHE A 276 9.91 48.72 23.59
CA PHE A 276 9.27 48.07 24.75
C PHE A 276 10.19 47.90 25.97
N LEU A 277 9.57 47.98 27.15
CA LEU A 277 10.09 47.50 28.42
C LEU A 277 9.58 46.09 28.68
N VAL A 278 10.39 45.24 29.29
CA VAL A 278 9.97 43.90 29.75
C VAL A 278 10.69 43.52 31.03
N ARG A 279 9.94 42.98 32.00
CA ARG A 279 10.51 42.20 33.11
C ARG A 279 10.48 40.73 32.74
N TYR A 280 11.64 40.09 32.78
CA TYR A 280 11.80 38.66 32.54
C TYR A 280 11.54 37.85 33.81
N ASP A 281 11.29 36.54 33.67
CA ASP A 281 11.01 35.61 34.80
C ASP A 281 12.20 35.43 35.76
N SER A 282 13.41 35.81 35.32
CA SER A 282 14.58 35.96 36.19
C SER A 282 14.42 37.10 37.20
N GLY A 283 13.48 38.02 36.96
CA GLY A 283 13.19 39.27 37.65
C GLY A 283 13.79 40.52 36.98
N VAL A 284 14.64 40.35 35.95
CA VAL A 284 15.41 41.43 35.29
C VAL A 284 14.50 42.30 34.44
N VAL A 285 14.53 43.62 34.64
CA VAL A 285 13.88 44.58 33.72
C VAL A 285 14.85 44.97 32.61
N CYS A 286 14.39 44.96 31.37
CA CYS A 286 15.17 45.33 30.20
C CYS A 286 14.35 46.26 29.29
N PHE A 287 14.95 47.38 28.90
CA PHE A 287 14.43 48.24 27.84
C PHE A 287 15.09 47.85 26.52
N HIS A 288 14.28 47.49 25.52
CA HIS A 288 14.75 47.16 24.18
C HIS A 288 14.40 48.29 23.22
N CYS A 289 15.41 49.02 22.76
CA CYS A 289 15.30 49.96 21.66
C CYS A 289 16.04 49.41 20.43
N LYS A 290 15.36 49.34 19.28
CA LYS A 290 15.95 48.93 17.99
C LYS A 290 17.13 49.80 17.56
N ARG A 291 17.10 51.10 17.87
CA ARG A 291 18.14 52.07 17.46
C ARG A 291 19.29 52.24 18.46
N CYS A 292 19.00 52.17 19.76
CA CYS A 292 19.98 52.39 20.83
C CYS A 292 20.58 51.07 21.39
N GLY A 293 19.91 49.94 21.16
CA GLY A 293 20.20 48.65 21.76
C GLY A 293 19.50 48.44 23.11
N PRO A 294 19.79 47.32 23.80
CA PRO A 294 19.18 46.98 25.08
C PRO A 294 19.89 47.63 26.28
N PHE A 295 19.11 48.01 27.29
CA PHE A 295 19.54 48.53 28.59
C PHE A 295 18.92 47.69 29.72
N LYS A 296 19.63 47.41 30.82
CA LYS A 296 19.21 46.41 31.84
C LYS A 296 19.20 46.93 33.29
N LEU A 297 18.31 46.33 34.11
CA LEU A 297 18.12 46.49 35.55
C LEU A 297 17.87 45.11 36.23
N SER A 298 18.47 44.86 37.39
CA SER A 298 18.61 43.53 38.02
C SER A 298 17.40 43.07 38.90
N PRO A 299 17.34 41.78 39.34
CA PRO A 299 16.06 41.11 39.67
C PRO A 299 15.62 40.96 41.15
N ALA A 300 14.33 40.61 41.33
CA ALA A 300 13.72 40.01 42.54
C ALA A 300 12.65 38.92 42.18
N VAL A 301 12.18 38.10 43.15
CA VAL A 301 11.95 36.61 43.09
C VAL A 301 10.50 36.07 42.76
N ARG A 302 10.31 34.72 42.66
CA ARG A 302 9.37 33.83 41.87
C ARG A 302 8.04 33.27 42.51
N LEU A 303 7.14 32.59 41.72
CA LEU A 303 6.78 31.10 41.75
C LEU A 303 5.79 30.51 40.63
N PRO A 304 4.67 29.70 40.78
CA PRO A 304 4.41 28.47 39.93
C PRO A 304 3.00 28.25 39.22
N LYS A 305 2.44 27.00 39.08
CA LYS A 305 1.35 26.52 38.14
C LYS A 305 0.43 25.33 38.64
N ALA A 306 -0.60 24.88 37.85
CA ALA A 306 -1.46 23.64 38.01
C ALA A 306 -2.02 22.99 36.67
N VAL A 307 -2.77 21.83 36.67
CA VAL A 307 -3.02 20.84 35.53
C VAL A 307 -4.35 19.95 35.62
N ILE A 308 -4.93 19.37 34.51
CA ILE A 308 -5.86 18.14 34.33
C ILE A 308 -6.39 18.01 32.83
N LYS A 309 -6.89 16.94 32.10
CA LYS A 309 -7.46 15.53 32.16
C LYS A 309 -9.04 15.35 32.01
N ASP A 310 -9.75 14.31 31.46
CA ASP A 310 -9.58 12.97 30.77
C ASP A 310 -10.80 12.54 29.82
N ALA A 311 -11.10 11.23 29.48
CA ALA A 311 -12.00 10.72 28.36
C ALA A 311 -12.89 9.42 28.59
N CYS A 312 -13.64 8.83 27.58
CA CYS A 312 -14.58 7.65 27.67
C CYS A 312 -14.82 6.75 26.36
N PRO A 313 -15.53 5.56 26.41
CA PRO A 313 -15.51 4.44 25.38
C PRO A 313 -16.89 3.90 24.80
N THR A 314 -16.94 2.65 24.23
CA THR A 314 -18.03 2.02 23.38
C THR A 314 -18.28 0.48 23.57
N ASP A 315 -19.36 -0.12 23.02
CA ASP A 315 -19.82 -1.55 23.18
C ASP A 315 -20.18 -2.33 21.85
N GLU A 316 -20.34 -3.68 21.92
CA GLU A 316 -20.70 -4.63 20.81
C GLU A 316 -21.74 -5.74 21.20
N VAL A 317 -22.23 -6.56 20.23
CA VAL A 317 -23.35 -7.55 20.36
C VAL A 317 -23.04 -8.94 19.73
N LYS A 318 -23.69 -10.02 20.20
CA LYS A 318 -23.48 -11.44 19.78
C LYS A 318 -24.69 -12.11 19.08
N THR A 319 -24.45 -13.26 18.43
CA THR A 319 -25.44 -14.16 17.80
C THR A 319 -25.21 -15.64 18.19
N PRO A 320 -26.20 -16.55 18.01
CA PRO A 320 -26.18 -17.93 18.56
C PRO A 320 -25.44 -18.95 17.67
N GLY A 321 -25.04 -20.08 18.26
CA GLY A 321 -24.28 -21.16 17.61
C GLY A 321 -24.97 -22.53 17.62
N VAL A 322 -24.30 -23.51 17.00
CA VAL A 322 -24.67 -24.94 16.98
C VAL A 322 -23.84 -25.67 18.05
N GLU A 323 -24.44 -26.64 18.74
CA GLU A 323 -23.71 -27.49 19.69
C GLU A 323 -22.78 -28.46 18.94
N MET A 324 -21.49 -28.42 19.26
CA MET A 324 -20.42 -29.22 18.66
C MET A 324 -19.66 -29.93 19.78
N GLU A 325 -19.28 -31.19 19.59
CA GLU A 325 -18.66 -32.00 20.66
C GLU A 325 -17.36 -31.36 21.18
N GLU A 326 -17.11 -31.46 22.48
CA GLU A 326 -16.01 -30.75 23.17
C GLU A 326 -14.62 -31.05 22.57
N VAL A 327 -14.40 -32.24 22.00
CA VAL A 327 -13.15 -32.63 21.34
C VAL A 327 -12.81 -31.76 20.11
N TRP A 328 -13.80 -31.12 19.49
CA TRP A 328 -13.62 -30.18 18.38
C TRP A 328 -13.48 -28.71 18.86
N LEU A 329 -13.48 -28.49 20.17
CA LEU A 329 -13.29 -27.20 20.84
C LEU A 329 -12.03 -27.14 21.73
N ASP A 330 -11.23 -28.21 21.79
CA ASP A 330 -9.96 -28.22 22.53
C ASP A 330 -9.01 -27.08 22.06
N HIS A 331 -8.25 -26.55 23.00
CA HIS A 331 -7.30 -25.46 22.83
C HIS A 331 -5.89 -25.80 23.34
N THR A 332 -5.63 -27.02 23.84
CA THR A 332 -4.31 -27.46 24.34
C THR A 332 -3.18 -27.35 23.29
N ASP A 333 -3.50 -27.46 22.00
CA ASP A 333 -2.55 -27.22 20.90
C ASP A 333 -2.06 -25.76 20.85
N ARG A 334 -2.84 -24.80 21.38
CA ARG A 334 -2.52 -23.38 21.34
C ARG A 334 -1.35 -23.05 22.25
N ASP A 335 -1.37 -23.54 23.48
CA ASP A 335 -0.31 -23.31 24.47
C ASP A 335 1.02 -23.90 23.97
N GLN A 336 0.97 -25.07 23.32
CA GLN A 336 2.13 -25.68 22.66
C GLN A 336 2.66 -24.84 21.50
N ILE A 337 1.79 -24.23 20.68
CA ILE A 337 2.19 -23.32 19.61
C ILE A 337 2.78 -22.02 20.17
N GLU A 338 2.21 -21.45 21.22
CA GLU A 338 2.73 -20.23 21.86
C GLU A 338 4.11 -20.50 22.52
N GLN A 339 4.34 -21.70 23.08
CA GLN A 339 5.68 -22.16 23.50
C GLN A 339 6.65 -22.31 22.31
N LEU A 340 6.27 -23.03 21.24
CA LEU A 340 7.13 -23.23 20.05
C LEU A 340 7.51 -21.90 19.38
N LEU A 341 6.61 -20.91 19.38
CA LEU A 341 6.88 -19.56 18.91
C LEU A 341 7.89 -18.82 19.81
N ALA A 342 7.80 -18.97 21.13
CA ALA A 342 8.76 -18.39 22.07
C ALA A 342 10.16 -19.04 21.98
N GLU A 343 10.22 -20.36 21.77
CA GLU A 343 11.46 -21.11 21.52
C GLU A 343 12.10 -20.67 20.18
N ALA A 344 11.32 -20.63 19.10
CA ALA A 344 11.80 -20.14 17.79
C ALA A 344 12.35 -18.71 17.88
N LYS A 345 11.67 -17.80 18.61
CA LYS A 345 12.13 -16.43 18.85
C LYS A 345 13.48 -16.39 19.56
N LYS A 346 13.61 -17.15 20.65
CA LYS A 346 14.85 -17.26 21.44
C LYS A 346 16.01 -17.73 20.58
N ASP A 347 15.79 -18.74 19.75
CA ASP A 347 16.82 -19.31 18.88
C ASP A 347 17.21 -18.35 17.75
N ILE A 348 16.26 -17.63 17.14
CA ILE A 348 16.54 -16.56 16.15
C ILE A 348 17.37 -15.43 16.78
N LEU A 349 17.02 -15.01 18.01
CA LEU A 349 17.76 -13.99 18.75
C LEU A 349 19.14 -14.48 19.22
N SER A 350 19.34 -15.79 19.35
CA SER A 350 20.64 -16.39 19.66
C SER A 350 21.62 -16.37 18.48
N ASP A 351 21.14 -16.20 17.23
CA ASP A 351 22.02 -16.13 16.07
C ASP A 351 22.82 -14.83 16.05
N LYS A 352 24.11 -14.97 16.34
CA LYS A 352 25.12 -13.91 16.26
C LYS A 352 25.66 -13.73 14.83
N GLY A 353 25.30 -14.63 13.91
CA GLY A 353 25.89 -14.71 12.58
C GLY A 353 27.33 -15.21 12.58
N VAL A 354 27.91 -15.31 11.38
CA VAL A 354 29.29 -15.74 11.11
C VAL A 354 29.97 -14.65 10.29
N GLU A 355 31.19 -14.25 10.65
CA GLU A 355 31.96 -13.31 9.83
C GLU A 355 32.44 -13.98 8.54
N TYR A 356 32.20 -13.33 7.41
CA TYR A 356 32.56 -13.81 6.08
C TYR A 356 33.11 -12.65 5.25
N PHE A 357 34.42 -12.65 4.99
CA PHE A 357 35.14 -11.57 4.29
C PHE A 357 34.87 -10.14 4.81
N GLY A 358 34.74 -9.98 6.13
CA GLY A 358 34.50 -8.67 6.77
C GLY A 358 33.04 -8.21 6.81
N ALA A 359 32.08 -9.08 6.45
CA ALA A 359 30.66 -8.86 6.68
C ALA A 359 30.08 -9.97 7.57
N THR A 360 29.24 -9.62 8.55
CA THR A 360 28.48 -10.62 9.32
C THR A 360 27.38 -11.24 8.46
N ARG A 361 27.28 -12.56 8.46
CA ARG A 361 26.23 -13.30 7.76
C ARG A 361 25.36 -14.05 8.76
N PHE A 362 24.09 -13.68 8.85
CA PHE A 362 23.12 -14.39 9.67
C PHE A 362 22.54 -15.61 8.95
N LYS A 363 21.89 -16.49 9.69
CA LYS A 363 21.13 -17.61 9.13
C LYS A 363 19.75 -17.12 8.66
N SER A 364 19.26 -17.76 7.60
CA SER A 364 17.84 -17.74 7.29
C SER A 364 17.06 -18.62 8.27
N HIS A 365 15.83 -18.23 8.60
CA HIS A 365 14.95 -18.97 9.52
C HIS A 365 13.55 -19.16 8.90
N ALA A 366 13.02 -20.38 8.94
CA ALA A 366 11.70 -20.69 8.41
C ALA A 366 10.74 -21.11 9.52
N ILE A 367 9.70 -20.32 9.80
CA ILE A 367 8.64 -20.64 10.77
C ILE A 367 7.56 -21.45 10.04
N TYR A 368 7.64 -22.77 10.18
CA TYR A 368 6.76 -23.74 9.55
C TYR A 368 5.72 -24.23 10.55
N LEU A 369 4.61 -23.50 10.64
CA LEU A 369 3.52 -23.79 11.57
C LEU A 369 2.16 -23.70 10.85
N PRO A 370 1.11 -24.36 11.38
CA PRO A 370 -0.24 -24.37 10.81
C PRO A 370 -0.83 -22.98 10.51
N GLU A 371 -1.92 -22.98 9.74
CA GLU A 371 -2.67 -21.76 9.44
C GLU A 371 -3.36 -21.25 10.73
N GLY A 372 -3.42 -19.93 10.92
CA GLY A 372 -3.93 -19.32 12.17
C GLY A 372 -2.98 -19.39 13.38
N ALA A 373 -1.92 -20.20 13.34
CA ALA A 373 -0.97 -20.46 14.43
C ALA A 373 -0.01 -19.27 14.77
N GLY A 374 -0.53 -18.05 14.89
CA GLY A 374 0.19 -16.89 15.42
C GLY A 374 1.36 -16.32 14.59
N LYS A 375 1.92 -17.04 13.62
CA LYS A 375 3.19 -16.75 12.91
C LYS A 375 3.52 -15.25 12.73
N SER A 376 2.68 -14.48 12.03
CA SER A 376 2.91 -13.05 11.79
C SER A 376 2.96 -12.20 13.07
N GLN A 377 2.19 -12.55 14.10
CA GLN A 377 2.16 -11.84 15.38
C GLN A 377 3.48 -12.01 16.16
N LEU A 378 4.27 -13.06 15.89
CA LEU A 378 5.58 -13.21 16.51
C LEU A 378 6.50 -12.02 16.17
N ALA A 379 6.36 -11.39 14.99
CA ALA A 379 7.07 -10.18 14.63
C ALA A 379 6.87 -9.03 15.64
N LEU A 380 5.67 -8.88 16.23
CA LEU A 380 5.44 -7.89 17.28
C LEU A 380 6.20 -8.23 18.57
N SER A 381 6.37 -9.52 18.90
CA SER A 381 7.12 -9.94 20.08
C SER A 381 8.62 -9.61 19.97
N PHE A 382 9.20 -9.58 18.77
CA PHE A 382 10.57 -9.09 18.57
C PHE A 382 10.69 -7.60 18.91
N LEU A 383 9.61 -6.82 18.78
CA LEU A 383 9.60 -5.38 19.05
C LEU A 383 9.28 -5.04 20.52
N SER A 384 8.76 -5.99 21.31
CA SER A 384 8.40 -5.80 22.72
C SER A 384 9.55 -5.98 23.71
N ASP A 385 10.67 -6.57 23.29
CA ASP A 385 11.77 -6.90 24.20
C ASP A 385 12.55 -5.64 24.61
N SER A 386 12.22 -5.10 25.77
CA SER A 386 12.81 -3.87 26.32
C SER A 386 14.20 -4.05 26.97
N ALA A 387 14.70 -5.28 27.02
CA ALA A 387 15.91 -5.66 27.75
C ALA A 387 17.17 -5.87 26.87
N ALA A 388 17.03 -5.80 25.54
CA ALA A 388 18.17 -5.84 24.64
C ALA A 388 18.90 -4.48 24.61
N PRO A 389 20.24 -4.44 24.45
CA PRO A 389 20.98 -3.18 24.31
C PRO A 389 20.67 -2.41 23.01
N TYR A 390 19.94 -3.04 22.08
CA TYR A 390 19.45 -2.43 20.84
C TYR A 390 17.97 -2.74 20.66
N ARG A 391 17.17 -1.74 20.26
CA ARG A 391 15.77 -1.95 19.87
C ARG A 391 15.72 -2.65 18.51
N HIS A 392 15.01 -3.77 18.41
CA HIS A 392 14.78 -4.44 17.14
C HIS A 392 13.92 -3.58 16.18
N HIS A 393 14.17 -3.75 14.89
CA HIS A 393 13.47 -3.13 13.76
C HIS A 393 13.23 -4.17 12.67
N ILE A 394 12.09 -4.10 11.97
CA ILE A 394 11.63 -5.13 11.02
C ILE A 394 11.20 -4.51 9.68
N VAL A 395 11.64 -5.09 8.56
CA VAL A 395 11.01 -4.88 7.25
C VAL A 395 10.06 -6.04 6.98
N PHE A 396 8.76 -5.76 7.01
CA PHE A 396 7.70 -6.78 6.93
C PHE A 396 7.11 -6.82 5.52
N ALA A 397 7.52 -7.82 4.74
CA ALA A 397 7.14 -7.99 3.36
C ALA A 397 5.99 -8.99 3.19
N CYS A 398 4.95 -8.58 2.47
CA CYS A 398 3.79 -9.40 2.10
C CYS A 398 3.75 -9.64 0.58
N LYS A 399 2.89 -10.57 0.10
CA LYS A 399 2.69 -10.78 -1.34
C LYS A 399 2.00 -9.60 -2.06
N SER A 400 1.10 -8.87 -1.41
CA SER A 400 0.25 -7.85 -2.08
C SER A 400 -0.05 -6.62 -1.22
N TRP A 401 -0.34 -5.48 -1.85
CA TRP A 401 -0.68 -4.22 -1.15
C TRP A 401 -1.90 -4.34 -0.25
N LYS A 402 -2.90 -5.14 -0.65
CA LYS A 402 -4.04 -5.45 0.21
C LYS A 402 -3.58 -6.06 1.55
N GLN A 403 -2.72 -7.08 1.52
CA GLN A 403 -2.18 -7.69 2.74
C GLN A 403 -1.27 -6.73 3.52
N VAL A 404 -0.50 -5.86 2.85
CA VAL A 404 0.30 -4.80 3.50
C VAL A 404 -0.60 -3.88 4.34
N ILE A 405 -1.73 -3.44 3.78
CA ILE A 405 -2.71 -2.58 4.46
C ILE A 405 -3.36 -3.33 5.63
N GLU A 406 -3.83 -4.56 5.42
CA GLU A 406 -4.50 -5.38 6.44
C GLU A 406 -3.56 -5.72 7.62
N LYS A 407 -2.28 -6.01 7.34
CA LYS A 407 -1.26 -6.30 8.37
C LYS A 407 -0.86 -5.03 9.11
N GLU A 408 -0.62 -3.91 8.41
CA GLU A 408 -0.28 -2.65 9.08
C GLU A 408 -1.42 -2.12 9.96
N ALA A 409 -2.66 -2.17 9.47
CA ALA A 409 -3.84 -1.76 10.24
C ALA A 409 -4.06 -2.61 11.50
N SER A 410 -3.78 -3.93 11.44
CA SER A 410 -3.90 -4.83 12.59
C SER A 410 -2.71 -4.78 13.57
N PHE A 411 -1.57 -4.24 13.15
CA PHE A 411 -0.38 -4.06 14.00
C PHE A 411 -0.31 -2.66 14.63
N ARG A 412 -0.79 -1.61 13.95
CA ARG A 412 -0.69 -0.20 14.38
C ARG A 412 -1.21 0.06 15.80
N PRO A 413 -2.35 -0.49 16.28
CA PRO A 413 -2.81 -0.29 17.65
C PRO A 413 -1.81 -0.84 18.67
N LYS A 414 -1.36 -2.08 18.49
CA LYS A 414 -0.40 -2.77 19.35
C LYS A 414 0.96 -2.05 19.40
N LEU A 415 1.43 -1.57 18.25
CA LEU A 415 2.66 -0.76 18.19
C LEU A 415 2.51 0.54 18.98
N LYS A 416 1.36 1.23 18.86
CA LYS A 416 1.07 2.45 19.63
C LYS A 416 1.01 2.17 21.13
N GLU A 417 0.42 1.06 21.57
CA GLU A 417 0.43 0.58 22.96
C GLU A 417 1.87 0.33 23.47
N MET A 418 2.74 -0.20 22.61
CA MET A 418 4.16 -0.42 22.87
C MET A 418 5.03 0.85 22.78
N GLY A 419 4.45 2.02 22.50
CA GLY A 419 5.20 3.26 22.27
C GLY A 419 6.06 3.26 21.00
N ARG A 420 5.70 2.44 20.00
CA ARG A 420 6.40 2.29 18.72
C ARG A 420 5.55 2.76 17.54
N THR A 421 6.17 2.95 16.38
CA THR A 421 5.52 3.41 15.14
C THR A 421 5.68 2.42 13.98
N SER A 422 4.71 2.43 13.07
CA SER A 422 4.73 1.73 11.78
C SER A 422 4.85 2.72 10.62
N ARG A 423 5.40 2.26 9.49
CA ARG A 423 5.31 2.95 8.19
C ARG A 423 4.99 1.94 7.08
N ILE A 424 4.31 2.36 6.02
CA ILE A 424 4.18 1.59 4.77
C ILE A 424 5.15 2.18 3.74
N ALA A 425 6.00 1.32 3.17
CA ALA A 425 6.87 1.65 2.06
C ALA A 425 6.15 1.33 0.74
N TRP A 426 5.35 2.29 0.26
CA TRP A 426 4.57 2.17 -0.99
C TRP A 426 5.47 2.12 -2.23
N SER A 427 5.09 1.33 -3.24
CA SER A 427 5.56 1.57 -4.61
C SER A 427 4.67 2.60 -5.31
N PHE A 428 5.05 2.98 -6.53
CA PHE A 428 4.15 3.69 -7.46
C PHE A 428 2.81 2.96 -7.62
N ASP A 429 2.83 1.68 -8.02
CA ASP A 429 1.64 0.85 -8.21
C ASP A 429 0.75 0.79 -6.96
N GLY A 430 1.36 0.68 -5.77
CA GLY A 430 0.64 0.67 -4.50
C GLY A 430 0.04 2.02 -4.13
N SER A 431 0.68 3.12 -4.54
CA SER A 431 0.16 4.48 -4.34
C SER A 431 -1.06 4.76 -5.23
N ILE A 432 -1.02 4.30 -6.49
CA ILE A 432 -2.17 4.35 -7.41
C ILE A 432 -3.30 3.43 -6.91
N GLU A 433 -3.00 2.19 -6.50
CA GLU A 433 -3.99 1.26 -5.94
C GLU A 433 -4.64 1.82 -4.66
N ARG A 434 -3.86 2.47 -3.78
CA ARG A 434 -4.38 3.17 -2.59
C ARG A 434 -5.29 4.35 -2.95
N ARG A 435 -4.90 5.20 -3.91
CA ARG A 435 -5.63 6.44 -4.21
C ARG A 435 -6.90 6.20 -5.01
N PHE A 436 -6.86 5.30 -5.99
CA PHE A 436 -7.94 5.11 -6.97
C PHE A 436 -8.63 3.74 -6.88
N ASN A 437 -8.23 2.86 -5.96
CA ASN A 437 -8.76 1.48 -5.84
C ASN A 437 -8.69 0.70 -7.18
N ILE A 438 -7.64 0.99 -7.97
CA ILE A 438 -7.38 0.46 -9.32
C ILE A 438 -5.94 -0.02 -9.37
N LYS A 439 -5.74 -1.21 -9.95
CA LYS A 439 -4.40 -1.75 -10.18
C LYS A 439 -3.82 -1.16 -11.45
N VAL A 440 -2.58 -0.69 -11.36
CA VAL A 440 -1.82 -0.19 -12.50
C VAL A 440 -1.74 -1.26 -13.59
N ARG A 441 -2.10 -0.90 -14.81
CA ARG A 441 -1.98 -1.77 -15.97
C ARG A 441 -0.54 -1.77 -16.47
N ARG A 442 -0.10 -2.96 -16.89
CA ARG A 442 1.25 -3.21 -17.37
C ARG A 442 1.20 -4.08 -18.62
N GLY A 443 2.08 -3.80 -19.57
CA GLY A 443 2.19 -4.53 -20.83
C GLY A 443 2.72 -5.94 -20.67
N ASN A 444 3.07 -6.57 -21.79
CA ASN A 444 3.60 -7.94 -21.82
C ASN A 444 4.86 -8.09 -20.95
N ALA A 445 4.69 -8.62 -19.75
CA ALA A 445 5.76 -8.83 -18.79
C ALA A 445 6.78 -9.87 -19.31
N LYS A 446 8.06 -9.50 -19.26
CA LYS A 446 9.17 -10.45 -19.46
C LYS A 446 9.28 -11.34 -18.22
N PRO A 447 9.81 -12.59 -18.33
CA PRO A 447 10.02 -13.46 -17.17
C PRO A 447 10.74 -12.73 -16.03
N PHE A 448 10.09 -12.69 -14.86
CA PHE A 448 10.57 -12.05 -13.62
C PHE A 448 10.77 -10.53 -13.65
N SER A 449 10.33 -9.83 -14.69
CA SER A 449 10.25 -8.36 -14.73
C SER A 449 8.79 -7.93 -14.76
N PRO A 450 8.41 -6.82 -14.10
CA PRO A 450 7.12 -6.19 -14.38
C PRO A 450 7.08 -5.77 -15.86
N GLY A 451 5.90 -5.84 -16.48
CA GLY A 451 5.68 -5.23 -17.79
C GLY A 451 5.76 -3.71 -17.72
N ASP A 452 6.06 -3.08 -18.85
CA ASP A 452 6.11 -1.63 -18.99
C ASP A 452 4.77 -0.99 -18.60
N LEU A 453 4.79 0.22 -18.03
CA LEU A 453 3.58 0.90 -17.56
C LEU A 453 2.65 1.24 -18.73
N LEU A 454 1.38 0.85 -18.64
CA LEU A 454 0.33 1.27 -19.56
C LEU A 454 -0.41 2.44 -18.93
N GLU A 455 0.23 3.61 -18.97
CA GLU A 455 -0.28 4.87 -18.40
C GLU A 455 -1.68 5.18 -18.91
N GLU A 456 -1.84 5.30 -20.24
CA GLU A 456 -3.11 5.64 -20.90
C GLU A 456 -4.25 4.66 -20.53
N GLU A 457 -4.00 3.34 -20.54
CA GLU A 457 -5.03 2.37 -20.16
C GLU A 457 -5.37 2.45 -18.67
N THR A 458 -4.40 2.75 -17.81
CA THR A 458 -4.64 2.89 -16.37
C THR A 458 -5.45 4.16 -16.08
N ILE A 459 -5.11 5.27 -16.73
CA ILE A 459 -5.83 6.54 -16.64
C ILE A 459 -7.26 6.37 -17.17
N ALA A 460 -7.45 5.70 -18.31
CA ALA A 460 -8.78 5.41 -18.85
C ALA A 460 -9.64 4.57 -17.88
N GLU A 461 -9.07 3.57 -17.19
CA GLU A 461 -9.80 2.83 -16.16
C GLU A 461 -10.10 3.68 -14.91
N ILE A 462 -9.23 4.63 -14.55
CA ILE A 462 -9.51 5.59 -13.45
C ILE A 462 -10.67 6.51 -13.82
N ILE A 463 -10.68 7.11 -15.02
CA ILE A 463 -11.79 7.92 -15.53
C ILE A 463 -13.10 7.09 -15.56
N GLN A 464 -13.02 5.82 -15.99
CA GLN A 464 -14.21 4.96 -16.09
C GLN A 464 -14.85 4.66 -14.72
N ARG A 465 -14.06 4.49 -13.65
CA ARG A 465 -14.59 4.19 -12.31
C ARG A 465 -14.87 5.43 -11.45
N HIS A 466 -14.18 6.54 -11.73
CA HIS A 466 -14.32 7.82 -11.02
C HIS A 466 -14.63 8.93 -12.04
N PRO A 467 -15.83 8.92 -12.67
CA PRO A 467 -16.21 9.88 -13.71
C PRO A 467 -16.43 11.31 -13.18
N ASP A 468 -16.37 11.48 -11.85
CA ASP A 468 -16.32 12.74 -11.11
C ASP A 468 -14.92 13.38 -11.09
N LEU A 469 -13.88 12.67 -11.56
CA LEU A 469 -12.50 13.13 -11.62
C LEU A 469 -12.07 13.42 -13.07
N SER A 470 -11.55 14.61 -13.36
CA SER A 470 -10.98 14.87 -14.70
C SER A 470 -9.72 14.04 -14.97
N GLU A 471 -9.49 13.74 -16.25
CA GLU A 471 -8.22 13.17 -16.73
C GLU A 471 -7.00 13.99 -16.26
N ARG A 472 -7.13 15.32 -16.21
CA ARG A 472 -6.07 16.23 -15.77
C ARG A 472 -5.76 16.06 -14.30
N PHE A 473 -6.79 15.93 -13.46
CA PHE A 473 -6.64 15.60 -12.05
C PHE A 473 -5.89 14.26 -11.86
N ILE A 474 -6.23 13.26 -12.67
CA ILE A 474 -5.62 11.92 -12.63
C ILE A 474 -4.14 12.00 -13.07
N ARG A 475 -3.83 12.67 -14.18
CA ARG A 475 -2.44 12.87 -14.67
C ARG A 475 -1.58 13.69 -13.71
N MET A 476 -2.14 14.72 -13.07
CA MET A 476 -1.47 15.48 -12.01
C MET A 476 -1.09 14.56 -10.84
N THR A 477 -2.02 13.72 -10.40
CA THR A 477 -1.78 12.75 -9.32
C THR A 477 -0.74 11.69 -9.73
N TRP A 478 -0.80 11.21 -10.98
CA TRP A 478 0.16 10.28 -11.56
C TRP A 478 1.59 10.83 -11.54
N ALA A 479 1.79 12.07 -11.98
CA ALA A 479 3.10 12.75 -11.95
C ALA A 479 3.63 12.95 -10.52
N ILE A 480 2.77 13.34 -9.57
CA ILE A 480 3.14 13.54 -8.15
C ILE A 480 3.55 12.22 -7.49
N LEU A 481 2.87 11.11 -7.79
CA LEU A 481 3.17 9.79 -7.24
C LEU A 481 4.31 9.07 -7.97
N GLY A 482 4.60 9.42 -9.23
CA GLY A 482 5.70 8.88 -10.03
C GLY A 482 7.10 9.22 -9.50
N GLY A 483 7.20 10.20 -8.60
CA GLY A 483 8.41 10.45 -7.80
C GLY A 483 8.65 9.35 -6.77
N ASP A 484 9.31 8.26 -7.19
CA ASP A 484 9.61 7.06 -6.39
C ASP A 484 10.64 7.32 -5.27
N LEU A 485 10.18 8.04 -4.24
CA LEU A 485 10.94 8.69 -3.17
C LEU A 485 11.37 7.78 -2.00
N LEU A 486 11.14 6.47 -2.08
CA LEU A 486 11.62 5.53 -1.08
C LEU A 486 13.05 5.09 -1.42
N ARG A 487 14.00 5.84 -0.87
CA ARG A 487 15.40 5.42 -0.70
C ARG A 487 15.65 4.98 0.74
N PHE A 488 16.64 4.10 0.92
CA PHE A 488 17.21 3.81 2.24
C PHE A 488 18.70 4.16 2.14
N GLU A 489 19.13 5.20 2.85
CA GLU A 489 20.56 5.52 2.95
C GLU A 489 21.19 4.80 4.15
N ALA A 490 22.52 4.77 4.21
CA ALA A 490 23.21 4.18 5.35
C ALA A 490 23.02 5.05 6.59
N MET A 491 22.52 4.45 7.68
CA MET A 491 22.69 5.05 9.01
C MET A 491 24.19 5.30 9.23
N THR A 492 24.54 6.54 9.57
CA THR A 492 25.93 7.04 9.61
C THR A 492 26.72 6.45 10.79
N ALA A 493 26.02 5.96 11.81
CA ALA A 493 26.55 5.02 12.77
C ALA A 493 26.95 3.70 12.07
N ARG A 494 28.23 3.59 11.68
CA ARG A 494 28.85 2.30 11.35
C ARG A 494 28.72 1.37 12.56
N ASP A 495 27.87 0.35 12.46
CA ASP A 495 27.76 -0.77 13.41
C ASP A 495 29.08 -1.58 13.47
N ARG A 496 30.13 -1.01 14.07
CA ARG A 496 31.37 -1.71 14.36
C ARG A 496 31.18 -2.62 15.56
N ILE A 497 30.99 -3.90 15.29
CA ILE A 497 31.43 -4.96 16.20
C ILE A 497 32.92 -4.69 16.51
N TYR A 498 33.29 -4.78 17.78
CA TYR A 498 34.49 -4.11 18.34
C TYR A 498 35.81 -4.38 17.60
N ALA A 499 36.39 -3.31 17.04
CA ALA A 499 37.81 -3.17 16.73
C ALA A 499 38.23 -1.70 16.92
N GLU A 500 39.49 -1.48 17.30
CA GLU A 500 39.99 -0.21 17.85
C GLU A 500 39.88 1.03 16.92
N PRO A 501 39.85 2.25 17.48
CA PRO A 501 39.67 3.47 16.71
C PRO A 501 40.95 3.88 15.97
N MET A 502 40.86 3.98 14.63
CA MET A 502 41.80 4.76 13.82
C MET A 502 41.06 5.83 13.03
N SER A 503 41.59 7.07 13.15
CA SER A 503 41.38 8.30 12.37
C SER A 503 39.95 8.70 11.95
N PRO A 504 39.49 9.94 12.26
CA PRO A 504 38.39 10.54 11.51
C PRO A 504 38.82 10.79 10.05
N THR A 505 37.86 10.70 9.14
CA THR A 505 37.96 11.20 7.76
C THR A 505 36.73 12.04 7.51
N ASP A 506 36.92 13.31 7.16
CA ASP A 506 35.84 14.27 6.96
C ASP A 506 35.16 14.03 5.59
N ASP A 507 33.97 13.40 5.60
CA ASP A 507 33.05 13.33 4.47
C ASP A 507 31.82 14.20 4.78
N GLU A 508 31.89 15.50 4.48
CA GLU A 508 30.78 16.45 4.62
C GLU A 508 29.73 16.30 3.49
N ASP A 509 28.91 15.25 3.53
CA ASP A 509 27.66 15.15 2.73
C ASP A 509 26.71 14.06 3.30
N LEU A 510 26.27 14.23 4.55
CA LEU A 510 25.51 13.21 5.31
C LEU A 510 24.10 13.69 5.68
N ILE A 511 23.11 13.38 4.83
CA ILE A 511 21.72 13.87 4.93
C ILE A 511 20.87 13.02 5.92
N PHE A 512 21.46 12.55 7.02
CA PHE A 512 20.83 11.57 7.93
C PHE A 512 20.89 11.92 9.44
N ASP A 513 20.57 13.17 9.77
CA ASP A 513 19.91 13.52 11.05
C ASP A 513 18.41 13.10 11.07
N ASP A 514 17.91 12.52 9.97
CA ASP A 514 16.53 12.71 9.50
C ASP A 514 15.59 11.50 9.69
N LEU A 515 15.80 10.73 10.75
CA LEU A 515 14.82 9.74 11.25
C LEU A 515 14.07 10.22 12.50
N GLY A 516 14.50 11.34 13.09
CA GLY A 516 14.32 11.59 14.52
C GLY A 516 15.15 10.64 15.37
N ASP A 517 15.07 10.76 16.69
CA ASP A 517 15.90 9.97 17.62
C ASP A 517 15.61 8.46 17.59
N GLU A 518 14.46 8.02 17.04
CA GLU A 518 14.14 6.60 16.82
C GLU A 518 13.47 6.33 15.45
N PRO A 519 14.04 5.44 14.60
CA PRO A 519 13.39 4.98 13.38
C PRO A 519 12.08 4.20 13.64
N PRO A 520 11.17 4.09 12.65
CA PRO A 520 9.94 3.32 12.79
C PRO A 520 10.23 1.83 12.97
N ALA A 521 9.74 1.26 14.07
CA ALA A 521 10.03 -0.11 14.51
C ALA A 521 9.65 -1.18 13.46
N ILE A 522 8.69 -0.89 12.58
CA ILE A 522 8.33 -1.76 11.47
C ILE A 522 7.99 -0.99 10.19
N ILE A 523 8.52 -1.46 9.06
CA ILE A 523 8.21 -0.96 7.72
C ILE A 523 7.52 -2.06 6.92
N PHE A 524 6.24 -1.88 6.61
CA PHE A 524 5.47 -2.82 5.80
C PHE A 524 5.66 -2.55 4.30
N THR A 525 5.85 -3.61 3.51
CA THR A 525 6.14 -3.52 2.07
C THR A 525 5.67 -4.77 1.31
N THR A 526 5.81 -4.81 -0.02
CA THR A 526 5.56 -6.03 -0.82
C THR A 526 6.87 -6.73 -1.22
N PHE A 527 6.83 -8.04 -1.49
CA PHE A 527 7.98 -8.76 -2.07
C PHE A 527 8.49 -8.11 -3.37
N ALA A 528 7.59 -7.54 -4.17
CA ALA A 528 7.94 -6.81 -5.39
C ALA A 528 8.72 -5.52 -5.07
N GLN A 529 8.22 -4.67 -4.17
CA GLN A 529 8.90 -3.43 -3.77
C GLN A 529 10.22 -3.72 -3.05
N LEU A 530 10.27 -4.74 -2.18
CA LEU A 530 11.50 -5.12 -1.48
C LEU A 530 12.62 -5.54 -2.46
N ARG A 531 12.30 -6.31 -3.52
CA ARG A 531 13.25 -6.61 -4.60
C ARG A 531 13.68 -5.36 -5.38
N LEU A 532 12.80 -4.37 -5.57
CA LEU A 532 13.17 -3.12 -6.23
C LEU A 532 14.19 -2.32 -5.41
N LEU A 533 13.99 -2.18 -4.09
CA LEU A 533 14.95 -1.54 -3.17
C LEU A 533 16.34 -2.18 -3.25
N ALA A 534 16.41 -3.51 -3.14
CA ALA A 534 17.65 -4.25 -3.33
C ALA A 534 18.29 -4.00 -4.72
N SER A 535 17.48 -3.93 -5.78
CA SER A 535 17.96 -3.68 -7.14
C SER A 535 18.50 -2.26 -7.36
N LYS A 536 18.02 -1.27 -6.59
CA LYS A 536 18.49 0.12 -6.54
C LYS A 536 19.74 0.30 -5.68
N ARG A 537 20.09 -0.69 -4.84
CA ARG A 537 21.13 -0.63 -3.80
C ARG A 537 20.78 0.25 -2.59
N ASP A 538 19.48 0.42 -2.32
CA ASP A 538 19.00 1.02 -1.07
C ASP A 538 19.49 0.18 0.13
N ARG A 539 20.12 0.83 1.11
CA ARG A 539 20.83 0.18 2.22
C ARG A 539 19.93 0.04 3.45
N ILE A 540 19.29 -1.12 3.59
CA ILE A 540 18.65 -1.51 4.85
C ILE A 540 19.76 -1.83 5.89
N PRO A 541 19.75 -1.25 7.11
CA PRO A 541 20.76 -1.54 8.13
C PRO A 541 20.84 -3.03 8.48
N GLN A 542 22.06 -3.53 8.71
CA GLN A 542 22.34 -4.97 8.78
C GLN A 542 21.79 -5.66 10.03
N ASN A 543 21.55 -4.89 11.08
CA ASN A 543 20.91 -5.31 12.32
C ASN A 543 19.37 -5.43 12.24
N TRP A 544 18.74 -4.94 11.16
CA TRP A 544 17.29 -5.08 10.94
C TRP A 544 16.92 -6.50 10.48
N ILE A 545 15.73 -6.95 10.88
CA ILE A 545 15.17 -8.25 10.49
C ILE A 545 14.36 -8.08 9.20
N ILE A 546 14.55 -8.96 8.22
CA ILE A 546 13.72 -9.01 7.01
C ILE A 546 12.71 -10.14 7.19
N TRP A 547 11.42 -9.81 7.20
CA TRP A 547 10.33 -10.75 7.45
C TRP A 547 9.52 -10.98 6.18
N PHE A 548 9.48 -12.21 5.70
CA PHE A 548 8.72 -12.65 4.52
C PHE A 548 7.46 -13.41 4.98
N ASP A 549 6.30 -12.76 4.91
CA ASP A 549 5.04 -13.28 5.44
C ASP A 549 4.28 -14.10 4.37
N ASP A 550 4.30 -15.42 4.55
CA ASP A 550 3.67 -16.46 3.72
C ASP A 550 3.89 -16.29 2.19
N PRO A 551 5.17 -16.33 1.71
CA PRO A 551 5.47 -16.44 0.27
C PRO A 551 4.91 -17.74 -0.31
N ASP A 552 4.79 -17.80 -1.63
CA ASP A 552 4.36 -18.99 -2.35
C ASP A 552 5.39 -19.49 -3.36
N LEU A 553 5.03 -20.59 -4.03
CA LEU A 553 5.84 -21.28 -5.03
C LEU A 553 6.43 -20.31 -6.09
N ASP A 554 5.64 -19.35 -6.59
CA ASP A 554 6.05 -18.43 -7.66
C ASP A 554 7.03 -17.36 -7.18
N GLU A 555 7.14 -17.17 -5.86
CA GLU A 555 8.10 -16.26 -5.23
C GLU A 555 9.47 -16.90 -4.97
N LEU A 556 9.51 -18.22 -4.79
CA LEU A 556 10.72 -19.03 -4.53
C LEU A 556 11.26 -19.73 -5.78
N ILE A 557 10.43 -19.99 -6.79
CA ILE A 557 10.85 -20.65 -8.03
C ILE A 557 11.56 -19.64 -8.94
N ASP A 558 12.86 -19.83 -9.14
CA ASP A 558 13.71 -18.97 -9.98
C ASP A 558 13.84 -19.46 -11.44
N ILE A 559 12.94 -20.34 -11.89
CA ILE A 559 12.83 -20.81 -13.28
C ILE A 559 11.39 -20.68 -13.82
N LYS A 560 11.19 -20.15 -15.02
CA LYS A 560 9.87 -20.13 -15.68
C LYS A 560 9.94 -20.73 -17.09
N PRO A 561 9.02 -21.65 -17.47
CA PRO A 561 9.04 -22.28 -18.79
C PRO A 561 9.04 -21.25 -19.91
N ARG A 562 10.06 -21.31 -20.78
CA ARG A 562 10.20 -20.37 -21.89
C ARG A 562 9.20 -20.72 -22.98
N ARG A 563 8.40 -19.73 -23.42
CA ARG A 563 7.47 -19.92 -24.54
C ARG A 563 8.22 -20.04 -25.86
N ALA A 564 7.67 -20.77 -26.83
CA ALA A 564 8.32 -21.04 -28.12
C ALA A 564 8.55 -19.79 -28.98
N ASP A 565 7.74 -18.74 -28.78
CA ASP A 565 7.78 -17.43 -29.44
C ASP A 565 8.72 -16.41 -28.74
N ALA A 566 9.29 -16.74 -27.58
CA ALA A 566 10.01 -15.81 -26.73
C ALA A 566 11.38 -15.40 -27.31
N LYS A 567 11.42 -14.24 -27.98
CA LYS A 567 12.64 -13.48 -28.29
C LYS A 567 13.26 -12.93 -26.99
N GLY A 568 14.29 -13.60 -26.48
CA GLY A 568 14.96 -13.23 -25.23
C GLY A 568 16.41 -13.68 -25.18
N ASP A 569 17.20 -13.01 -24.34
CA ASP A 569 18.64 -13.25 -24.11
C ASP A 569 18.94 -14.71 -23.72
N ASP A 570 19.52 -15.49 -24.63
CA ASP A 570 19.81 -16.91 -24.42
C ASP A 570 20.82 -17.16 -23.28
N LYS A 571 21.59 -16.14 -22.85
CA LYS A 571 22.50 -16.23 -21.70
C LYS A 571 21.80 -16.40 -20.35
N LYS A 572 20.47 -16.35 -20.32
CA LYS A 572 19.63 -16.49 -19.11
C LYS A 572 18.71 -17.71 -19.18
N VAL A 573 19.07 -18.72 -19.98
CA VAL A 573 18.26 -19.94 -20.17
C VAL A 573 18.94 -21.16 -19.55
N LYS A 574 18.20 -21.91 -18.71
CA LYS A 574 18.58 -23.22 -18.17
C LYS A 574 17.72 -24.29 -18.86
N THR A 575 18.30 -25.44 -19.22
CA THR A 575 17.54 -26.57 -19.79
C THR A 575 17.54 -27.72 -18.79
N ILE A 576 16.36 -28.23 -18.42
CA ILE A 576 16.18 -29.31 -17.45
C ILE A 576 15.24 -30.36 -18.04
N GLU A 577 15.70 -31.62 -18.14
CA GLU A 577 15.00 -32.73 -18.83
C GLU A 577 14.38 -32.29 -20.19
N GLY A 578 15.15 -31.59 -21.02
CA GLY A 578 14.70 -31.08 -22.34
C GLY A 578 13.77 -29.86 -22.32
N THR A 579 13.28 -29.41 -21.16
CA THR A 579 12.46 -28.20 -21.03
C THR A 579 13.37 -26.98 -20.89
N ARG A 580 13.16 -25.93 -21.72
CA ARG A 580 13.88 -24.65 -21.62
C ARG A 580 13.19 -23.72 -20.62
N TYR A 581 13.97 -23.12 -19.74
CA TYR A 581 13.52 -22.20 -18.70
C TYR A 581 14.27 -20.88 -18.78
N ASP A 582 13.55 -19.75 -18.74
CA ASP A 582 14.15 -18.47 -18.42
C ASP A 582 14.43 -18.43 -16.89
N VAL A 583 15.59 -17.89 -16.49
CA VAL A 583 16.10 -17.92 -15.11
C VAL A 583 15.99 -16.54 -14.45
N ARG A 584 15.59 -16.50 -13.18
CA ARG A 584 15.50 -15.25 -12.39
C ARG A 584 16.91 -14.73 -12.06
N PRO A 585 17.19 -13.43 -12.23
CA PRO A 585 18.43 -12.83 -11.70
C PRO A 585 18.48 -12.88 -10.17
N ALA A 586 19.60 -13.30 -9.58
CA ALA A 586 19.75 -13.39 -8.12
C ALA A 586 19.40 -12.08 -7.38
N LYS A 587 19.68 -10.91 -7.98
CA LYS A 587 19.33 -9.58 -7.45
C LYS A 587 17.82 -9.30 -7.32
N THR A 588 16.97 -10.12 -7.94
CA THR A 588 15.50 -10.08 -7.84
C THR A 588 14.92 -11.38 -7.29
N SER A 589 15.76 -12.29 -6.80
CA SER A 589 15.32 -13.46 -6.05
C SER A 589 14.78 -13.11 -4.67
N LEU A 590 14.02 -14.01 -4.06
CA LEU A 590 13.62 -13.87 -2.66
C LEU A 590 14.80 -14.22 -1.75
N GLY A 591 14.98 -13.47 -0.66
CA GLY A 591 16.05 -13.69 0.31
C GLY A 591 17.45 -13.24 -0.13
N LEU A 592 17.94 -13.69 -1.28
CA LEU A 592 19.35 -13.58 -1.68
C LEU A 592 19.95 -12.15 -1.62
N PRO A 593 19.23 -11.06 -1.96
CA PRO A 593 19.78 -9.71 -1.82
C PRO A 593 19.97 -9.23 -0.37
N PHE A 594 19.43 -9.98 0.60
CA PHE A 594 19.42 -9.70 2.04
C PHE A 594 20.13 -10.81 2.84
N ILE A 595 20.99 -11.59 2.18
CA ILE A 595 21.74 -12.71 2.79
C ILE A 595 22.69 -12.27 3.94
N SER A 596 22.93 -10.96 4.07
CA SER A 596 23.63 -10.30 5.17
C SER A 596 22.77 -9.99 6.40
N HIS A 597 21.44 -10.17 6.31
CA HIS A 597 20.44 -9.80 7.33
C HIS A 597 19.79 -11.06 7.92
N ARG A 598 19.20 -10.95 9.11
CA ARG A 598 18.33 -12.01 9.66
C ARG A 598 17.05 -12.11 8.83
N CYS A 599 16.98 -13.09 7.93
CA CYS A 599 15.81 -13.36 7.11
C CYS A 599 14.89 -14.38 7.79
N ILE A 600 13.65 -13.98 8.09
CA ILE A 600 12.61 -14.85 8.66
C ILE A 600 11.53 -15.05 7.59
N TYR A 601 11.18 -16.30 7.30
CA TYR A 601 10.12 -16.68 6.37
C TYR A 601 9.03 -17.41 7.16
N THR A 602 7.76 -17.05 6.99
CA THR A 602 6.64 -17.84 7.53
C THR A 602 6.05 -18.72 6.44
N THR A 603 5.60 -19.94 6.76
CA THR A 603 4.75 -20.69 5.82
C THR A 603 3.88 -21.72 6.53
N THR A 604 2.80 -22.13 5.85
CA THR A 604 1.99 -23.31 6.17
C THR A 604 2.26 -24.49 5.23
N GLU A 605 2.99 -24.26 4.13
CA GLU A 605 3.04 -25.09 2.92
C GLU A 605 4.34 -25.90 2.87
N ARG A 606 4.24 -27.22 2.70
CA ARG A 606 5.39 -28.15 2.72
C ARG A 606 6.25 -27.99 1.47
N VAL A 607 5.64 -27.80 0.30
CA VAL A 607 6.37 -27.61 -0.96
C VAL A 607 7.11 -26.29 -0.95
N THR A 608 6.47 -25.24 -0.41
CA THR A 608 7.08 -23.91 -0.20
C THR A 608 8.25 -23.97 0.78
N LEU A 609 8.14 -24.72 1.89
CA LEU A 609 9.28 -24.98 2.77
C LEU A 609 10.44 -25.69 2.03
N ARG A 610 10.15 -26.79 1.33
CA ARG A 610 11.18 -27.55 0.58
C ARG A 610 11.87 -26.72 -0.49
N LEU A 611 11.11 -25.85 -1.18
CA LEU A 611 11.65 -24.89 -2.14
C LEU A 611 12.55 -23.85 -1.45
N LEU A 612 12.15 -23.32 -0.30
CA LEU A 612 12.95 -22.38 0.48
C LEU A 612 14.27 -23.01 0.96
N GLU A 613 14.22 -24.23 1.50
CA GLU A 613 15.41 -24.99 1.92
C GLU A 613 16.36 -25.27 0.74
N HIS A 614 15.81 -25.68 -0.41
CA HIS A 614 16.60 -25.96 -1.61
C HIS A 614 17.22 -24.69 -2.21
N HIS A 615 16.41 -23.64 -2.36
CA HIS A 615 16.80 -22.32 -2.89
C HIS A 615 17.94 -21.70 -2.10
N LEU A 616 17.78 -21.60 -0.78
CA LEU A 616 18.82 -21.09 0.11
C LEU A 616 20.09 -21.94 0.03
N LYS A 617 19.96 -23.27 -0.04
CA LYS A 617 21.09 -24.19 -0.17
C LYS A 617 21.83 -24.09 -1.51
N GLU A 618 21.15 -23.95 -2.66
CA GLU A 618 21.81 -23.72 -3.97
C GLU A 618 22.66 -22.43 -3.94
N HIS A 619 22.24 -21.43 -3.16
CA HIS A 619 22.98 -20.19 -2.94
C HIS A 619 23.92 -20.20 -1.72
N GLY A 620 24.21 -21.39 -1.17
CA GLY A 620 25.17 -21.56 -0.08
C GLY A 620 24.76 -20.90 1.23
N ASP A 621 23.45 -20.83 1.51
CA ASP A 621 22.86 -20.38 2.77
C ASP A 621 22.27 -21.54 3.58
N SER A 622 22.21 -21.39 4.90
CA SER A 622 21.63 -22.39 5.79
C SER A 622 20.31 -21.88 6.37
N CYS A 623 19.20 -22.53 6.00
CA CYS A 623 17.92 -22.30 6.64
C CYS A 623 17.80 -23.12 7.94
N THR A 624 17.36 -22.48 9.02
CA THR A 624 16.95 -23.16 10.27
C THR A 624 15.43 -23.23 10.32
N VAL A 625 14.86 -24.43 10.26
CA VAL A 625 13.40 -24.63 10.30
C VAL A 625 12.93 -24.70 11.74
N HIS A 626 11.91 -23.89 12.05
CA HIS A 626 11.27 -23.78 13.35
C HIS A 626 9.84 -24.31 13.28
N GLY A 627 9.51 -25.26 14.15
CA GLY A 627 8.22 -25.94 14.16
C GLY A 627 8.09 -27.06 13.13
N GLU A 628 6.98 -27.78 13.20
CA GLU A 628 6.68 -28.94 12.36
C GLU A 628 5.17 -29.05 12.08
N ARG A 629 4.77 -29.91 11.14
CA ARG A 629 3.35 -30.28 10.96
C ARG A 629 2.92 -31.28 12.04
N ARG A 630 2.54 -30.75 13.20
CA ARG A 630 1.69 -31.46 14.17
C ARG A 630 0.25 -31.51 13.66
N ARG A 631 -0.55 -32.42 14.20
CA ARG A 631 -2.01 -32.36 14.05
C ARG A 631 -2.56 -31.24 14.94
N VAL A 632 -3.55 -30.51 14.42
CA VAL A 632 -4.23 -29.43 15.13
C VAL A 632 -5.71 -29.77 15.30
N THR A 633 -6.19 -29.70 16.54
CA THR A 633 -7.61 -29.79 16.91
C THR A 633 -8.38 -28.50 16.59
N GLY A 634 -9.71 -28.57 16.53
CA GLY A 634 -10.58 -27.41 16.31
C GLY A 634 -11.44 -27.50 15.04
N GLY A 635 -12.75 -27.66 15.21
CA GLY A 635 -13.75 -27.70 14.12
C GLY A 635 -13.87 -29.07 13.44
N GLN A 636 -15.10 -29.43 13.03
CA GLN A 636 -15.39 -30.71 12.39
C GLN A 636 -14.97 -30.69 10.91
N ILE A 637 -13.91 -31.43 10.56
CA ILE A 637 -13.36 -31.51 9.20
C ILE A 637 -13.58 -32.91 8.63
N THR A 638 -14.13 -33.03 7.41
CA THR A 638 -14.34 -34.31 6.73
C THR A 638 -13.79 -34.32 5.30
N ILE A 639 -12.98 -35.32 4.94
CA ILE A 639 -12.31 -35.42 3.64
C ILE A 639 -12.95 -36.55 2.80
N LEU A 640 -13.70 -36.16 1.77
CA LEU A 640 -14.48 -37.06 0.91
C LEU A 640 -13.76 -37.31 -0.42
N GLY A 641 -13.43 -38.58 -0.69
CA GLY A 641 -12.79 -39.00 -1.94
C GLY A 641 -13.79 -39.23 -3.06
N THR A 642 -13.64 -38.52 -4.18
CA THR A 642 -14.57 -38.61 -5.32
C THR A 642 -13.87 -38.33 -6.65
N ASP A 643 -14.41 -38.80 -7.78
CA ASP A 643 -14.03 -38.31 -9.11
C ASP A 643 -14.71 -36.98 -9.50
N LYS A 644 -15.68 -36.50 -8.73
CA LYS A 644 -16.43 -35.27 -9.03
C LYS A 644 -15.62 -33.97 -8.90
N VAL A 645 -14.31 -34.05 -8.60
CA VAL A 645 -13.33 -32.94 -8.68
C VAL A 645 -12.51 -32.92 -9.98
N GLN A 646 -12.77 -33.81 -10.94
CA GLN A 646 -12.06 -33.82 -12.24
C GLN A 646 -12.76 -32.89 -13.25
N LYS A 647 -12.04 -32.22 -14.18
CA LYS A 647 -12.59 -31.25 -15.19
C LYS A 647 -13.79 -31.78 -16.02
N ARG A 648 -13.99 -33.10 -16.06
CA ARG A 648 -15.11 -33.78 -16.74
C ARG A 648 -16.35 -34.02 -15.84
N PHE A 649 -16.35 -33.50 -14.61
CA PHE A 649 -17.41 -33.67 -13.61
C PHE A 649 -17.58 -32.45 -12.68
N ASP A 650 -16.49 -31.72 -12.40
CA ASP A 650 -16.38 -30.57 -11.49
C ASP A 650 -17.52 -29.53 -11.58
N ALA A 651 -18.08 -29.32 -12.78
CA ALA A 651 -19.16 -28.38 -13.01
C ALA A 651 -20.47 -28.68 -12.24
N ILE A 652 -20.64 -29.86 -11.64
CA ILE A 652 -21.77 -30.13 -10.73
C ILE A 652 -21.56 -29.61 -9.30
N VAL A 653 -20.32 -29.27 -8.89
CA VAL A 653 -20.02 -28.82 -7.51
C VAL A 653 -20.66 -27.47 -7.17
N PRO A 654 -20.70 -26.45 -8.07
CA PRO A 654 -21.46 -25.22 -7.81
C PRO A 654 -22.98 -25.48 -7.68
N LEU A 655 -23.51 -26.47 -8.41
CA LEU A 655 -24.92 -26.88 -8.34
C LEU A 655 -25.24 -27.60 -7.02
N LEU A 656 -24.31 -28.42 -6.51
CA LEU A 656 -24.38 -28.99 -5.15
C LEU A 656 -24.50 -27.88 -4.11
N VAL A 657 -23.58 -26.91 -4.11
CA VAL A 657 -23.60 -25.80 -3.14
C VAL A 657 -24.92 -25.04 -3.19
N ARG A 658 -25.42 -24.74 -4.40
CA ARG A 658 -26.73 -24.11 -4.57
C ARG A 658 -27.89 -24.96 -4.03
N ARG A 659 -27.83 -26.28 -4.17
CA ARG A 659 -28.86 -27.19 -3.62
C ARG A 659 -28.85 -27.21 -2.08
N LEU A 660 -27.67 -27.18 -1.46
CA LEU A 660 -27.52 -27.09 0.01
C LEU A 660 -28.14 -25.80 0.56
N GLU A 661 -27.86 -24.65 -0.07
CA GLU A 661 -28.52 -23.37 0.26
C GLU A 661 -30.05 -23.46 0.18
N MET A 662 -30.57 -24.10 -0.89
CA MET A 662 -31.99 -24.05 -1.25
C MET A 662 -32.89 -25.12 -0.60
N GLU A 663 -32.35 -26.25 -0.14
CA GLU A 663 -33.15 -27.32 0.50
C GLU A 663 -32.92 -27.44 2.01
N HIS A 664 -31.81 -26.90 2.53
CA HIS A 664 -31.38 -27.10 3.91
C HIS A 664 -31.05 -25.81 4.64
N ALA A 665 -31.17 -24.65 3.97
CA ALA A 665 -30.77 -23.33 4.46
C ALA A 665 -29.28 -23.24 4.89
N THR A 666 -28.46 -24.25 4.56
CA THR A 666 -27.07 -24.35 5.00
C THR A 666 -26.21 -23.38 4.18
N LYS A 667 -25.72 -22.32 4.83
CA LYS A 667 -24.88 -21.31 4.19
C LYS A 667 -23.45 -21.82 4.06
N VAL A 668 -23.13 -22.38 2.88
CA VAL A 668 -21.81 -22.96 2.56
C VAL A 668 -21.05 -22.06 1.60
N THR A 669 -19.84 -21.64 1.96
CA THR A 669 -18.92 -20.95 1.04
C THR A 669 -18.05 -21.98 0.31
N LEU A 670 -17.99 -21.87 -1.02
CA LEU A 670 -17.16 -22.71 -1.88
C LEU A 670 -15.75 -22.11 -2.07
N ILE A 671 -14.72 -22.93 -1.84
CA ILE A 671 -13.33 -22.66 -2.22
C ILE A 671 -12.91 -23.69 -3.27
N ALA A 672 -12.68 -23.26 -4.52
CA ALA A 672 -12.42 -24.16 -5.65
C ALA A 672 -11.52 -23.51 -6.72
N ASP A 673 -10.81 -24.30 -7.51
CA ASP A 673 -10.01 -23.79 -8.64
C ASP A 673 -10.69 -24.07 -9.99
N GLY A 674 -10.85 -23.02 -10.80
CA GLY A 674 -11.29 -23.15 -12.20
C GLY A 674 -12.78 -23.41 -12.42
N ILE A 675 -13.58 -23.66 -11.38
CA ILE A 675 -15.05 -23.62 -11.41
C ILE A 675 -15.60 -22.34 -10.75
N PRO A 676 -16.87 -21.95 -10.99
CA PRO A 676 -17.50 -20.81 -10.32
C PRO A 676 -17.56 -20.99 -8.79
N ALA A 677 -16.85 -20.13 -8.06
CA ALA A 677 -16.77 -20.13 -6.60
C ALA A 677 -16.58 -18.70 -6.05
N GLU A 678 -16.90 -18.48 -4.77
CA GLU A 678 -16.68 -17.20 -4.08
C GLU A 678 -15.17 -16.93 -3.92
N PHE A 679 -14.40 -17.98 -3.64
CA PHE A 679 -12.94 -17.95 -3.50
C PHE A 679 -12.27 -19.13 -4.21
N ASN A 680 -10.98 -18.99 -4.48
CA ASN A 680 -10.12 -20.04 -5.02
C ASN A 680 -8.88 -20.25 -4.14
N HIS A 681 -8.00 -21.18 -4.50
CA HIS A 681 -6.83 -21.52 -3.67
C HIS A 681 -5.77 -20.41 -3.62
N SER A 682 -5.85 -19.41 -4.49
CA SER A 682 -4.99 -18.21 -4.45
C SER A 682 -5.63 -17.02 -3.72
N THR A 683 -6.96 -16.88 -3.74
CA THR A 683 -7.68 -15.70 -3.23
C THR A 683 -8.23 -15.83 -1.81
N ASN A 684 -8.21 -17.04 -1.23
CA ASN A 684 -8.51 -17.22 0.20
C ASN A 684 -7.30 -16.87 1.11
N LYS A 685 -6.06 -16.85 0.58
CA LYS A 685 -4.84 -16.60 1.37
C LYS A 685 -4.95 -15.30 2.17
N GLY A 686 -4.63 -15.36 3.46
CA GLY A 686 -4.64 -14.21 4.38
C GLY A 686 -6.03 -13.78 4.88
N ARG A 687 -7.14 -14.36 4.38
CA ARG A 687 -8.49 -14.02 4.85
C ARG A 687 -8.76 -14.55 6.25
N ASN A 688 -9.53 -13.77 7.02
CA ASN A 688 -10.04 -14.10 8.36
C ASN A 688 -11.59 -14.05 8.45
N ASP A 689 -12.29 -13.55 7.42
CA ASP A 689 -13.75 -13.38 7.37
C ASP A 689 -14.54 -14.65 7.01
N LEU A 690 -13.85 -15.80 7.00
CA LEU A 690 -14.39 -17.12 6.68
C LEU A 690 -14.59 -17.99 7.92
N LYS A 691 -14.15 -17.54 9.10
CA LYS A 691 -14.23 -18.33 10.34
C LYS A 691 -15.66 -18.69 10.74
N ASP A 692 -16.60 -17.78 10.50
CA ASP A 692 -18.01 -17.88 10.89
C ASP A 692 -18.90 -18.45 9.76
N ARG A 693 -18.39 -19.44 9.00
CA ARG A 693 -19.10 -20.07 7.86
C ARG A 693 -18.75 -21.56 7.73
N HIS A 694 -19.71 -22.36 7.24
CA HIS A 694 -19.40 -23.69 6.71
C HIS A 694 -18.61 -23.55 5.40
N LEU A 695 -17.60 -24.41 5.21
CA LEU A 695 -16.80 -24.44 3.98
C LEU A 695 -17.00 -25.75 3.22
N LEU A 696 -17.14 -25.64 1.89
CA LEU A 696 -16.88 -26.73 0.96
C LEU A 696 -15.61 -26.40 0.19
N VAL A 697 -14.60 -27.26 0.29
CA VAL A 697 -13.31 -27.09 -0.37
C VAL A 697 -13.16 -28.15 -1.46
N GLU A 698 -13.03 -27.73 -2.71
CA GLU A 698 -12.70 -28.58 -3.84
C GLU A 698 -11.18 -28.56 -4.07
N VAL A 699 -10.53 -29.72 -4.16
CA VAL A 699 -9.08 -29.81 -4.41
C VAL A 699 -8.77 -30.68 -5.64
N SER A 700 -8.71 -30.02 -6.78
CA SER A 700 -8.30 -30.58 -8.07
C SER A 700 -6.84 -31.07 -8.08
N LEU A 701 -6.59 -32.09 -8.91
CA LEU A 701 -5.24 -32.56 -9.24
C LEU A 701 -4.41 -31.43 -9.89
N PRO A 702 -3.20 -31.12 -9.40
CA PRO A 702 -2.31 -30.13 -10.00
C PRO A 702 -1.93 -30.50 -11.44
N HIS A 703 -1.83 -29.50 -12.32
CA HIS A 703 -1.51 -29.75 -13.73
C HIS A 703 -0.09 -30.33 -13.87
N PRO A 704 0.16 -31.35 -14.72
CA PRO A 704 1.47 -31.99 -14.84
C PRO A 704 2.63 -31.02 -15.12
N ALA A 705 2.39 -29.93 -15.85
CA ALA A 705 3.39 -28.88 -16.06
C ALA A 705 3.77 -28.16 -14.76
N GLN A 706 2.82 -27.83 -13.88
CA GLN A 706 3.10 -27.22 -12.57
C GLN A 706 3.95 -28.17 -11.71
N ILE A 707 3.58 -29.45 -11.68
CA ILE A 707 4.34 -30.49 -10.97
C ILE A 707 5.77 -30.57 -11.53
N LYS A 708 5.96 -30.52 -12.86
CA LYS A 708 7.29 -30.52 -13.46
C LYS A 708 8.12 -29.28 -13.10
N VAL A 709 7.56 -28.07 -13.15
CA VAL A 709 8.29 -26.86 -12.74
C VAL A 709 8.77 -26.96 -11.30
N VAL A 710 7.94 -27.49 -10.39
CA VAL A 710 8.33 -27.71 -8.98
C VAL A 710 9.39 -28.80 -8.84
N CYS A 711 9.30 -29.91 -9.57
CA CYS A 711 10.35 -30.94 -9.59
C CYS A 711 11.69 -30.37 -10.08
N ASP A 712 11.68 -29.69 -11.22
CA ASP A 712 12.86 -29.11 -11.86
C ASP A 712 13.51 -28.01 -10.99
N ALA A 713 12.69 -27.24 -10.25
CA ALA A 713 13.14 -26.23 -9.28
C ALA A 713 13.61 -26.81 -7.93
N LEU A 714 13.43 -28.11 -7.69
CA LEU A 714 13.97 -28.85 -6.54
C LEU A 714 15.14 -29.77 -6.95
N GLY A 715 15.54 -29.77 -8.22
CA GLY A 715 16.54 -30.70 -8.78
C GLY A 715 16.08 -32.17 -8.80
N LEU A 716 14.77 -32.42 -8.78
CA LEU A 716 14.18 -33.77 -8.66
C LEU A 716 13.74 -34.32 -10.03
N PRO A 717 14.09 -35.57 -10.40
CA PRO A 717 13.63 -36.18 -11.65
C PRO A 717 12.11 -36.27 -11.73
N PHE A 718 11.49 -35.68 -12.77
CA PHE A 718 10.03 -35.54 -12.84
C PHE A 718 9.33 -36.90 -12.87
N ALA A 719 9.86 -37.85 -13.64
CA ALA A 719 9.29 -39.19 -13.80
C ALA A 719 9.16 -39.95 -12.45
N GLN A 720 10.08 -39.69 -11.51
CA GLN A 720 10.12 -40.34 -10.20
C GLN A 720 9.24 -39.59 -9.18
N HIS A 721 9.37 -38.26 -9.10
CA HIS A 721 8.75 -37.47 -8.03
C HIS A 721 7.36 -36.89 -8.34
N ARG A 722 6.87 -36.95 -9.60
CA ARG A 722 5.56 -36.37 -9.99
C ARG A 722 4.40 -36.79 -9.08
N HIS A 723 4.42 -38.03 -8.58
CA HIS A 723 3.35 -38.56 -7.75
C HIS A 723 3.39 -38.04 -6.31
N GLN A 724 4.59 -37.83 -5.77
CA GLN A 724 4.81 -37.23 -4.45
C GLN A 724 4.49 -35.73 -4.48
N ILE A 725 5.15 -34.98 -5.38
CA ILE A 725 5.00 -33.51 -5.47
C ILE A 725 3.54 -33.13 -5.80
N GLY A 726 2.87 -33.91 -6.67
CA GLY A 726 1.44 -33.72 -6.94
C GLY A 726 0.54 -33.89 -5.70
N ALA A 727 0.89 -34.77 -4.76
CA ALA A 727 0.15 -34.95 -3.51
C ALA A 727 0.49 -33.86 -2.48
N GLU A 728 1.78 -33.50 -2.33
CA GLU A 728 2.21 -32.42 -1.43
C GLU A 728 1.58 -31.08 -1.84
N LEU A 729 1.47 -30.78 -3.14
CA LEU A 729 0.76 -29.60 -3.67
C LEU A 729 -0.75 -29.59 -3.37
N MET A 730 -1.42 -30.75 -3.39
CA MET A 730 -2.83 -30.85 -3.00
C MET A 730 -3.01 -30.67 -1.48
N LEU A 731 -2.12 -31.29 -0.70
CA LEU A 731 -2.11 -31.21 0.75
C LEU A 731 -1.92 -29.77 1.25
N ASP A 732 -1.05 -29.01 0.58
CA ASP A 732 -0.79 -27.60 0.88
C ASP A 732 -2.01 -26.71 0.60
N LYS A 733 -2.66 -26.86 -0.57
CA LYS A 733 -3.95 -26.20 -0.87
C LYS A 733 -5.04 -26.55 0.14
N MET A 734 -5.17 -27.85 0.45
CA MET A 734 -6.16 -28.37 1.38
C MET A 734 -5.99 -27.76 2.78
N HIS A 735 -4.77 -27.77 3.33
CA HIS A 735 -4.49 -27.22 4.66
C HIS A 735 -4.72 -25.71 4.75
N GLN A 736 -4.43 -24.99 3.67
CA GLN A 736 -4.61 -23.55 3.57
C GLN A 736 -6.07 -23.12 3.52
N ALA A 737 -6.95 -23.96 2.95
CA ALA A 737 -8.39 -23.75 2.91
C ALA A 737 -9.06 -24.17 4.23
N ILE A 738 -8.72 -25.35 4.79
CA ILE A 738 -9.23 -25.84 6.09
C ILE A 738 -8.99 -24.79 7.20
N GLY A 739 -7.78 -24.26 7.30
CA GLY A 739 -7.42 -23.28 8.33
C GLY A 739 -8.11 -21.91 8.22
N ARG A 740 -9.03 -21.71 7.27
CA ARG A 740 -9.86 -20.51 7.17
C ARG A 740 -11.02 -20.50 8.17
N ASN A 741 -11.57 -21.68 8.51
CA ASN A 741 -12.62 -21.84 9.52
C ASN A 741 -12.35 -22.90 10.60
N SER A 742 -11.27 -23.68 10.46
CA SER A 742 -10.92 -24.77 11.36
C SER A 742 -9.55 -24.55 12.01
N GLY A 743 -9.13 -25.45 12.91
CA GLY A 743 -7.94 -25.30 13.74
C GLY A 743 -8.06 -24.08 14.66
N PHE A 744 -6.98 -23.29 14.78
CA PHE A 744 -6.94 -22.03 15.56
C PHE A 744 -7.90 -20.93 15.09
N ARG A 745 -8.71 -21.17 14.03
CA ARG A 745 -9.82 -20.29 13.61
C ARG A 745 -11.21 -20.91 13.80
N THR A 746 -11.34 -22.03 14.51
CA THR A 746 -12.65 -22.65 14.79
C THR A 746 -13.61 -21.69 15.48
N SER A 747 -14.88 -21.72 15.05
CA SER A 747 -15.99 -21.04 15.73
C SER A 747 -17.29 -21.87 15.73
N GLY A 748 -17.17 -23.20 15.55
CA GLY A 748 -18.31 -24.14 15.53
C GLY A 748 -18.88 -24.45 14.14
N PHE A 749 -18.18 -24.10 13.06
CA PHE A 749 -18.62 -24.39 11.68
C PHE A 749 -17.80 -25.52 11.03
N GLU A 750 -18.50 -26.40 10.33
CA GLU A 750 -17.91 -27.56 9.64
C GLU A 750 -17.06 -27.19 8.40
N CYS A 751 -16.12 -28.05 8.03
CA CYS A 751 -15.35 -27.97 6.80
C CYS A 751 -15.35 -29.31 6.04
N ALA A 752 -16.07 -29.37 4.92
CA ALA A 752 -16.08 -30.53 4.03
C ALA A 752 -15.07 -30.33 2.88
N VAL A 753 -14.23 -31.33 2.60
CA VAL A 753 -13.23 -31.29 1.53
C VAL A 753 -13.50 -32.38 0.51
N LEU A 754 -13.64 -32.01 -0.77
CA LEU A 754 -13.70 -32.95 -1.90
C LEU A 754 -12.31 -33.09 -2.52
N VAL A 755 -11.82 -34.33 -2.63
CA VAL A 755 -10.49 -34.65 -3.19
C VAL A 755 -10.57 -35.80 -4.17
N ASP A 756 -9.62 -35.89 -5.12
CA ASP A 756 -9.61 -37.01 -6.07
C ASP A 756 -9.46 -38.35 -5.33
N LYS A 757 -10.33 -39.32 -5.63
CA LYS A 757 -10.37 -40.63 -4.94
C LYS A 757 -9.06 -41.42 -4.98
N ASN A 758 -8.18 -41.19 -5.96
CA ASN A 758 -6.88 -41.84 -6.05
C ASN A 758 -5.82 -41.16 -5.15
N ARG A 759 -6.14 -40.00 -4.55
CA ARG A 759 -5.30 -39.23 -3.62
C ARG A 759 -5.88 -39.17 -2.20
N HIS A 760 -7.17 -39.43 -2.05
CA HIS A 760 -7.91 -39.45 -0.78
C HIS A 760 -7.14 -40.08 0.38
N ALA A 761 -6.73 -41.35 0.27
CA ALA A 761 -6.05 -42.07 1.36
C ALA A 761 -4.71 -41.43 1.79
N ASP A 762 -3.98 -40.82 0.85
CA ASP A 762 -2.71 -40.14 1.12
C ASP A 762 -2.96 -38.76 1.78
N LEU A 763 -3.98 -38.03 1.31
CA LEU A 763 -4.38 -36.74 1.90
C LEU A 763 -4.97 -36.89 3.31
N VAL A 764 -5.79 -37.93 3.54
CA VAL A 764 -6.30 -38.32 4.87
C VAL A 764 -5.14 -38.69 5.81
N LYS A 765 -4.20 -39.52 5.34
CA LYS A 765 -3.04 -39.94 6.15
C LYS A 765 -2.14 -38.78 6.56
N ASN A 766 -1.85 -37.86 5.63
CA ASN A 766 -0.92 -36.75 5.84
C ASN A 766 -1.60 -35.46 6.32
N CYS A 767 -2.89 -35.48 6.66
CA CYS A 767 -3.62 -34.31 7.14
C CYS A 767 -3.03 -33.80 8.48
N GLY A 768 -2.72 -32.50 8.51
CA GLY A 768 -2.20 -31.76 9.67
C GLY A 768 -3.29 -31.22 10.61
N TYR A 769 -4.54 -31.65 10.43
CA TYR A 769 -5.65 -31.33 11.32
C TYR A 769 -6.28 -32.62 11.86
N ALA A 770 -6.97 -32.52 13.00
CA ALA A 770 -7.95 -33.51 13.39
C ALA A 770 -9.06 -33.58 12.32
N ILE A 771 -9.54 -34.77 12.01
CA ILE A 771 -10.58 -35.02 11.00
C ILE A 771 -11.53 -36.08 11.51
N ASP A 772 -12.79 -36.03 11.07
CA ASP A 772 -13.74 -37.13 11.19
C ASP A 772 -13.21 -38.31 10.35
N GLY A 773 -12.44 -39.18 11.00
CA GLY A 773 -11.78 -40.32 10.36
C GLY A 773 -12.73 -41.47 9.99
N GLU A 774 -13.93 -41.51 10.56
CA GLU A 774 -14.96 -42.50 10.22
C GLU A 774 -15.65 -42.12 8.90
N ASN A 775 -15.99 -40.84 8.73
CA ASN A 775 -16.73 -40.35 7.57
C ASN A 775 -15.85 -39.74 6.47
N SER A 776 -14.53 -39.56 6.69
CA SER A 776 -13.56 -39.19 5.66
C SER A 776 -13.28 -40.35 4.71
N VAL A 777 -14.27 -40.73 3.90
CA VAL A 777 -14.26 -41.92 3.02
C VAL A 777 -14.24 -41.58 1.53
N ILE A 778 -13.89 -42.55 0.69
CA ILE A 778 -14.19 -42.47 -0.76
C ILE A 778 -15.71 -42.65 -0.92
N VAL A 779 -16.44 -41.55 -1.15
CA VAL A 779 -17.91 -41.55 -1.22
C VAL A 779 -18.46 -42.21 -2.47
N ASP A 780 -17.71 -42.22 -3.58
CA ASP A 780 -18.15 -42.78 -4.85
C ASP A 780 -18.60 -44.24 -4.74
N LYS A 781 -19.87 -44.49 -5.10
CA LYS A 781 -20.43 -45.84 -5.27
C LYS A 781 -19.64 -46.68 -6.27
N THR A 782 -19.58 -47.98 -5.99
CA THR A 782 -19.15 -49.02 -6.94
C THR A 782 -20.35 -49.74 -7.54
N ASP A 783 -20.16 -50.48 -8.63
CA ASP A 783 -21.24 -51.21 -9.33
C ASP A 783 -21.96 -52.28 -8.47
N LYS A 784 -21.44 -52.56 -7.28
CA LYS A 784 -22.02 -53.49 -6.28
C LYS A 784 -22.92 -52.80 -5.25
N MET A 785 -22.97 -51.46 -5.22
CA MET A 785 -23.74 -50.69 -4.24
C MET A 785 -25.12 -50.30 -4.76
N SER A 786 -26.14 -50.42 -3.93
CA SER A 786 -27.52 -50.03 -4.25
C SER A 786 -27.70 -48.49 -4.26
N ARG A 787 -28.88 -48.03 -4.68
CA ARG A 787 -29.26 -46.61 -4.55
C ARG A 787 -29.31 -46.13 -3.08
N ARG A 788 -29.63 -47.00 -2.13
CA ARG A 788 -29.74 -46.65 -0.70
C ARG A 788 -28.42 -46.77 0.07
N ASP A 789 -27.42 -47.42 -0.50
CA ASP A 789 -26.15 -47.70 0.20
C ASP A 789 -25.32 -46.42 0.35
N SER A 790 -24.81 -46.22 1.56
CA SER A 790 -23.88 -45.15 1.93
C SER A 790 -22.56 -45.76 2.40
N ARG A 791 -21.48 -44.96 2.33
CA ARG A 791 -20.20 -45.25 3.02
C ARG A 791 -19.95 -44.32 4.20
N LEU A 792 -20.77 -43.28 4.35
CA LEU A 792 -20.84 -42.46 5.55
C LEU A 792 -21.60 -43.22 6.62
N ALA A 793 -21.08 -43.24 7.84
CA ALA A 793 -21.72 -43.83 9.01
C ALA A 793 -22.92 -42.99 9.50
N GLU A 794 -23.65 -43.52 10.48
CA GLU A 794 -24.76 -42.80 11.11
C GLU A 794 -24.28 -41.58 11.93
N SER A 795 -23.01 -41.52 12.29
CA SER A 795 -22.33 -40.39 12.94
C SER A 795 -22.15 -39.16 12.04
N ALA A 796 -22.13 -39.31 10.70
CA ALA A 796 -21.80 -38.21 9.79
C ALA A 796 -22.71 -36.98 9.97
N SER A 797 -22.16 -35.77 9.83
CA SER A 797 -22.94 -34.54 9.97
C SER A 797 -24.07 -34.45 8.92
N PRO A 798 -25.12 -33.63 9.16
CA PRO A 798 -26.17 -33.37 8.18
C PRO A 798 -25.61 -32.87 6.85
N LEU A 799 -24.64 -31.94 6.88
CA LEU A 799 -23.98 -31.38 5.70
C LEU A 799 -23.22 -32.46 4.92
N VAL A 800 -22.42 -33.30 5.60
CA VAL A 800 -21.67 -34.40 4.98
C VAL A 800 -22.62 -35.44 4.36
N LYS A 801 -23.72 -35.79 5.04
CA LYS A 801 -24.77 -36.68 4.51
C LYS A 801 -25.44 -36.11 3.26
N GLN A 802 -25.75 -34.81 3.23
CA GLN A 802 -26.34 -34.14 2.08
C GLN A 802 -25.39 -34.14 0.87
N ILE A 803 -24.11 -33.78 1.08
CA ILE A 803 -23.05 -33.84 0.06
C ILE A 803 -22.90 -35.26 -0.50
N GLY A 804 -22.74 -36.25 0.39
CA GLY A 804 -22.59 -37.65 0.00
C GLY A 804 -23.78 -38.22 -0.75
N SER A 805 -25.01 -37.77 -0.42
CA SER A 805 -26.23 -38.15 -1.12
C SER A 805 -26.30 -37.56 -2.55
N PHE A 806 -26.01 -36.27 -2.70
CA PHE A 806 -26.01 -35.58 -4.00
C PHE A 806 -24.96 -36.16 -4.96
N LEU A 807 -23.72 -36.31 -4.50
CA LEU A 807 -22.60 -36.77 -5.35
C LEU A 807 -22.80 -38.21 -5.85
N ASN A 808 -23.51 -39.05 -5.09
CA ASN A 808 -23.81 -40.44 -5.43
C ASN A 808 -25.11 -40.66 -6.21
N ASN A 809 -26.06 -39.73 -6.14
CA ASN A 809 -27.35 -39.85 -6.84
C ASN A 809 -27.64 -38.62 -7.74
N PRO A 810 -26.67 -38.11 -8.53
CA PRO A 810 -26.84 -36.84 -9.25
C PRO A 810 -27.99 -36.88 -10.27
N PHE A 811 -28.35 -38.06 -10.80
CA PHE A 811 -29.47 -38.23 -11.72
C PHE A 811 -30.84 -37.87 -11.11
N ASP A 812 -31.00 -38.05 -9.80
CA ASP A 812 -32.27 -37.76 -9.12
C ASP A 812 -32.46 -36.24 -8.94
N TYR A 813 -31.37 -35.46 -8.95
CA TYR A 813 -31.38 -34.00 -9.09
C TYR A 813 -31.48 -33.55 -10.56
N LEU A 814 -30.62 -34.07 -11.44
CA LEU A 814 -30.54 -33.67 -12.86
C LEU A 814 -31.83 -33.96 -13.66
N SER A 815 -32.65 -34.92 -13.21
CA SER A 815 -33.94 -35.22 -13.84
C SER A 815 -35.06 -34.27 -13.43
N ASP A 816 -34.96 -33.54 -12.30
CA ASP A 816 -35.93 -32.50 -11.95
C ASP A 816 -35.55 -31.15 -12.56
N LEU A 817 -35.94 -30.97 -13.83
CA LEU A 817 -35.71 -29.75 -14.61
C LEU A 817 -36.24 -28.46 -13.96
N ARG A 818 -37.13 -28.56 -12.94
CA ARG A 818 -37.64 -27.41 -12.17
C ARG A 818 -36.65 -26.92 -11.11
N LYS A 819 -35.73 -27.79 -10.66
CA LYS A 819 -34.63 -27.46 -9.73
C LYS A 819 -33.37 -27.07 -10.50
N VAL A 820 -32.92 -27.98 -11.38
CA VAL A 820 -31.59 -27.84 -12.02
C VAL A 820 -31.50 -26.65 -12.99
N LYS A 821 -32.59 -26.24 -13.66
CA LYS A 821 -32.55 -25.07 -14.56
C LYS A 821 -32.34 -23.74 -13.81
N PRO A 822 -33.16 -23.36 -12.79
CA PRO A 822 -32.87 -22.20 -11.96
C PRO A 822 -31.49 -22.23 -11.30
N ASP A 823 -31.04 -23.39 -10.81
CA ASP A 823 -29.75 -23.53 -10.15
C ASP A 823 -28.58 -23.35 -11.15
N ILE A 824 -28.71 -23.79 -12.41
CA ILE A 824 -27.75 -23.47 -13.50
C ILE A 824 -27.76 -21.98 -13.81
N THR A 825 -28.92 -21.36 -14.02
CA THR A 825 -29.03 -19.92 -14.33
C THR A 825 -28.36 -19.08 -13.25
N PHE A 826 -28.64 -19.34 -11.97
CA PHE A 826 -28.01 -18.67 -10.83
C PHE A 826 -26.48 -18.77 -10.83
N VAL A 827 -25.91 -19.90 -11.27
CA VAL A 827 -24.45 -20.04 -11.40
C VAL A 827 -23.92 -19.25 -12.62
N LEU A 828 -24.60 -19.29 -13.77
CA LEU A 828 -24.20 -18.56 -14.98
C LEU A 828 -24.28 -17.04 -14.83
N ASP A 829 -25.26 -16.53 -14.08
CA ASP A 829 -25.44 -15.11 -13.79
C ASP A 829 -24.30 -14.56 -12.92
N ARG A 830 -23.74 -15.39 -12.03
CA ARG A 830 -22.57 -15.04 -11.19
C ARG A 830 -21.24 -15.02 -11.95
N ILE A 831 -21.18 -15.49 -13.21
CA ILE A 831 -19.97 -15.46 -14.04
C ILE A 831 -20.01 -14.25 -14.97
N ALA A 832 -19.44 -13.12 -14.55
CA ALA A 832 -19.41 -11.88 -15.35
C ALA A 832 -18.49 -11.93 -16.59
N ASP A 833 -17.62 -12.94 -16.68
CA ASP A 833 -16.66 -13.14 -17.78
C ASP A 833 -17.19 -14.22 -18.74
N ASP A 834 -17.57 -13.82 -19.95
CA ASP A 834 -18.16 -14.74 -20.93
C ASP A 834 -17.23 -15.89 -21.32
N THR A 835 -15.90 -15.71 -21.29
CA THR A 835 -14.96 -16.79 -21.60
C THR A 835 -15.00 -17.87 -20.50
N LYS A 836 -15.05 -17.44 -19.23
CA LYS A 836 -15.24 -18.34 -18.09
C LYS A 836 -16.64 -18.96 -18.05
N ARG A 837 -17.67 -18.21 -18.46
CA ARG A 837 -19.06 -18.70 -18.59
C ARG A 837 -19.13 -19.82 -19.63
N PHE A 838 -18.48 -19.63 -20.78
CA PHE A 838 -18.41 -20.62 -21.86
C PHE A 838 -17.55 -21.85 -21.51
N ASP A 839 -16.42 -21.73 -20.79
CA ASP A 839 -15.69 -22.90 -20.27
C ASP A 839 -16.49 -23.65 -19.20
N TYR A 840 -17.20 -22.95 -18.30
CA TYR A 840 -18.09 -23.62 -17.34
C TYR A 840 -19.23 -24.38 -18.04
N ILE A 841 -19.85 -23.81 -19.08
CA ILE A 841 -20.87 -24.53 -19.86
C ILE A 841 -20.26 -25.75 -20.58
N ALA A 842 -19.05 -25.63 -21.16
CA ALA A 842 -18.35 -26.77 -21.77
C ALA A 842 -18.10 -27.90 -20.75
N ARG A 843 -17.67 -27.57 -19.52
CA ARG A 843 -17.52 -28.53 -18.42
C ARG A 843 -18.85 -29.10 -17.94
N LEU A 844 -19.93 -28.30 -17.88
CA LEU A 844 -21.26 -28.75 -17.48
C LEU A 844 -21.81 -29.78 -18.48
N LEU A 845 -21.68 -29.52 -19.78
CA LEU A 845 -22.01 -30.49 -20.82
C LEU A 845 -21.14 -31.74 -20.70
N ALA A 846 -19.83 -31.60 -20.46
CA ALA A 846 -18.92 -32.73 -20.28
C ALA A 846 -19.24 -33.55 -19.02
N ALA A 847 -19.74 -32.92 -17.96
CA ALA A 847 -20.22 -33.57 -16.75
C ALA A 847 -21.52 -34.34 -16.98
N LEU A 848 -22.51 -33.73 -17.66
CA LEU A 848 -23.72 -34.43 -18.07
C LEU A 848 -23.38 -35.65 -18.94
N THR A 849 -22.50 -35.52 -19.92
CA THR A 849 -22.02 -36.63 -20.76
C THR A 849 -21.25 -37.69 -19.97
N SER A 850 -20.34 -37.30 -19.08
CA SER A 850 -19.53 -38.26 -18.30
C SER A 850 -20.36 -39.04 -17.27
N LEU A 851 -21.47 -38.47 -16.80
CA LEU A 851 -22.42 -39.16 -15.91
C LEU A 851 -23.39 -40.07 -16.68
N THR A 852 -23.89 -39.64 -17.84
CA THR A 852 -25.05 -40.26 -18.51
C THR A 852 -24.72 -41.00 -19.80
N ARG A 853 -23.53 -40.76 -20.37
CA ARG A 853 -23.09 -41.14 -21.72
C ARG A 853 -23.84 -40.43 -22.87
N VAL A 854 -24.78 -39.54 -22.59
CA VAL A 854 -25.46 -38.70 -23.59
C VAL A 854 -24.48 -37.70 -24.21
N ARG A 855 -24.42 -37.64 -25.54
CA ARG A 855 -23.60 -36.69 -26.31
C ARG A 855 -24.45 -35.50 -26.76
N PHE A 856 -23.87 -34.30 -26.75
CA PHE A 856 -24.55 -33.05 -27.17
C PHE A 856 -23.99 -32.47 -28.48
N ASP A 857 -23.14 -33.24 -29.15
CA ASP A 857 -22.39 -32.85 -30.35
C ASP A 857 -22.56 -33.86 -31.51
N LEU A 858 -23.60 -34.70 -31.40
CA LEU A 858 -24.07 -35.68 -32.37
C LEU A 858 -25.59 -35.52 -32.51
N ASP A 859 -26.14 -35.77 -33.70
CA ASP A 859 -27.58 -35.69 -33.91
C ASP A 859 -28.34 -36.82 -33.21
N SER A 860 -29.46 -36.48 -32.57
CA SER A 860 -30.24 -37.39 -31.70
C SER A 860 -31.11 -38.42 -32.44
N SER A 861 -30.75 -38.78 -33.67
CA SER A 861 -31.58 -39.56 -34.60
C SER A 861 -31.53 -41.08 -34.42
N SER A 862 -30.59 -41.63 -33.63
CA SER A 862 -30.20 -43.05 -33.71
C SER A 862 -29.98 -43.77 -32.36
N SER A 863 -30.98 -43.80 -31.46
CA SER A 863 -31.13 -44.90 -30.47
C SER A 863 -32.43 -44.84 -29.65
N SER A 864 -32.82 -45.98 -29.07
CA SER A 864 -33.91 -46.14 -28.10
C SER A 864 -33.55 -45.55 -26.73
N THR A 865 -33.46 -44.23 -26.65
CA THR A 865 -33.06 -43.48 -25.46
C THR A 865 -34.01 -43.65 -24.27
N SER A 866 -33.43 -43.88 -23.08
CA SER A 866 -34.18 -44.04 -21.84
C SER A 866 -34.89 -42.73 -21.44
N ARG A 867 -35.76 -42.80 -20.43
CA ARG A 867 -36.41 -41.60 -19.88
C ARG A 867 -35.38 -40.60 -19.35
N LEU A 868 -34.32 -41.08 -18.71
CA LEU A 868 -33.25 -40.23 -18.18
C LEU A 868 -32.49 -39.54 -19.32
N ASP A 869 -32.10 -40.30 -20.36
CA ASP A 869 -31.34 -39.77 -21.50
C ASP A 869 -32.11 -38.66 -22.22
N ARG A 870 -33.44 -38.83 -22.37
CA ARG A 870 -34.32 -37.78 -22.93
C ARG A 870 -34.44 -36.54 -22.05
N GLN A 871 -34.49 -36.68 -20.73
CA GLN A 871 -34.44 -35.53 -19.81
C GLN A 871 -33.09 -34.83 -19.84
N VAL A 872 -32.00 -35.57 -20.00
CA VAL A 872 -30.62 -35.05 -20.09
C VAL A 872 -30.37 -34.36 -21.44
N LEU A 873 -30.86 -34.92 -22.55
CA LEU A 873 -30.90 -34.26 -23.87
C LEU A 873 -31.68 -32.93 -23.80
N GLN A 874 -32.85 -32.93 -23.16
CA GLN A 874 -33.66 -31.72 -22.96
C GLN A 874 -32.95 -30.68 -22.07
N LEU A 875 -32.17 -31.11 -21.07
CA LEU A 875 -31.36 -30.23 -20.23
C LEU A 875 -30.18 -29.64 -21.01
N GLY A 876 -29.36 -30.48 -21.65
CA GLY A 876 -28.21 -30.05 -22.43
C GLY A 876 -28.58 -29.18 -23.63
N GLY A 877 -29.67 -29.50 -24.33
CA GLY A 877 -30.21 -28.65 -25.39
C GLY A 877 -30.61 -27.27 -24.89
N TRP A 878 -31.25 -27.17 -23.71
CA TRP A 878 -31.56 -25.88 -23.06
C TRP A 878 -30.31 -25.15 -22.53
N VAL A 879 -29.28 -25.88 -22.09
CA VAL A 879 -27.97 -25.28 -21.75
C VAL A 879 -27.32 -24.69 -23.01
N LEU A 880 -27.45 -25.35 -24.17
CA LEU A 880 -26.95 -24.84 -25.45
C LEU A 880 -27.71 -23.59 -25.96
N THR A 881 -28.94 -23.33 -25.51
CA THR A 881 -29.64 -22.05 -25.78
C THR A 881 -29.20 -20.91 -24.85
N GLN A 882 -28.38 -21.17 -23.82
CA GLN A 882 -27.77 -20.10 -23.01
C GLN A 882 -26.50 -19.53 -23.68
N ILE A 883 -26.15 -20.01 -24.88
CA ILE A 883 -24.98 -19.61 -25.66
C ILE A 883 -25.46 -18.96 -26.97
N PRO A 884 -25.02 -17.73 -27.31
CA PRO A 884 -25.25 -17.14 -28.62
C PRO A 884 -24.74 -18.05 -29.74
N ASP A 885 -25.48 -18.21 -30.84
CA ASP A 885 -25.18 -19.23 -31.87
C ASP A 885 -23.73 -19.13 -32.40
N ALA A 886 -23.24 -17.90 -32.64
CA ALA A 886 -21.88 -17.61 -33.08
C ALA A 886 -20.76 -18.02 -32.09
N LYS A 887 -21.10 -18.42 -30.85
CA LYS A 887 -20.16 -18.95 -29.83
C LYS A 887 -20.35 -20.45 -29.57
N ARG A 888 -21.48 -21.05 -29.97
CA ARG A 888 -21.81 -22.46 -29.67
C ARG A 888 -20.77 -23.44 -30.22
N GLY A 889 -20.21 -23.17 -31.41
CA GLY A 889 -19.14 -23.98 -32.00
C GLY A 889 -17.90 -24.10 -31.10
N GLY A 890 -17.39 -22.97 -30.59
CA GLY A 890 -16.22 -22.96 -29.70
C GLY A 890 -16.45 -23.66 -28.35
N VAL A 891 -17.67 -23.57 -27.81
CA VAL A 891 -18.06 -24.33 -26.61
C VAL A 891 -18.02 -25.83 -26.88
N LEU A 892 -18.55 -26.28 -28.01
CA LEU A 892 -18.54 -27.70 -28.40
C LEU A 892 -17.12 -28.22 -28.67
N THR A 893 -16.19 -27.39 -29.17
CA THR A 893 -14.77 -27.77 -29.27
C THR A 893 -14.15 -28.02 -27.89
N ASN A 894 -14.24 -27.07 -26.96
CA ASN A 894 -13.72 -27.24 -25.58
C ASN A 894 -14.38 -28.43 -24.87
N TYR A 895 -15.69 -28.65 -25.05
CA TYR A 895 -16.38 -29.83 -24.51
C TYR A 895 -15.81 -31.16 -25.05
N ARG A 896 -15.46 -31.24 -26.34
CA ARG A 896 -14.78 -32.43 -26.92
C ARG A 896 -13.36 -32.60 -26.37
N GLU A 897 -12.61 -31.51 -26.20
CA GLU A 897 -11.27 -31.52 -25.59
C GLU A 897 -11.30 -32.02 -24.13
N ILE A 898 -12.26 -31.54 -23.32
CA ILE A 898 -12.46 -31.97 -21.92
C ILE A 898 -12.72 -33.48 -21.84
N LEU A 899 -13.53 -34.00 -22.76
CA LEU A 899 -13.84 -35.43 -22.88
C LEU A 899 -12.74 -36.26 -23.59
N LYS A 900 -11.70 -35.60 -24.13
CA LYS A 900 -10.62 -36.20 -24.94
C LYS A 900 -11.12 -36.97 -26.17
N ILE A 901 -12.17 -36.46 -26.81
CA ILE A 901 -12.70 -36.99 -28.05
C ILE A 901 -11.88 -36.40 -29.20
N SER A 902 -11.14 -37.25 -29.92
CA SER A 902 -10.53 -36.88 -31.20
C SER A 902 -11.62 -36.53 -32.22
N GLU A 903 -11.34 -35.60 -33.13
CA GLU A 903 -12.30 -35.22 -34.16
C GLU A 903 -12.75 -36.42 -35.00
N ILE A 904 -14.04 -36.45 -35.31
CA ILE A 904 -14.60 -37.42 -36.25
C ILE A 904 -14.09 -37.02 -37.65
N PRO A 905 -13.49 -37.93 -38.44
CA PRO A 905 -13.02 -37.61 -39.78
C PRO A 905 -14.13 -37.01 -40.65
N GLU A 906 -13.78 -36.08 -41.56
CA GLU A 906 -14.73 -35.37 -42.44
C GLU A 906 -15.50 -36.24 -43.47
N VAL A 907 -15.42 -37.58 -43.34
CA VAL A 907 -16.03 -38.54 -44.26
C VAL A 907 -17.50 -38.84 -43.92
N GLU A 908 -18.00 -38.36 -42.77
CA GLU A 908 -19.41 -38.50 -42.32
C GLU A 908 -20.08 -37.13 -42.07
N ARG A 909 -20.06 -36.25 -43.08
CA ARG A 909 -20.86 -35.00 -43.16
C ARG A 909 -21.54 -34.85 -44.52
#